data_AF-A0AA42AZC6-F1
#
_entry.id   AF-A0AA42AZC6-F1
#
_cell.length_a   1.000
_cell.length_b   1.000
_cell.length_c   1.000
_cell.angle_alpha   90.00
_cell.angle_beta   90.00
_cell.angle_gamma   90.00
#
_symmetry.space_group_name_H-M   'P 1'
#
loop_
_entity.id
_entity.type
_entity.pdbx_description
1 polymer ?
#
loop_
_entity_poly.entity_id
_entity_poly.type
_entity_poly.pdbx_seq_one_letter_code
_entity_poly.pdbx_strand_id
1 'polypeptide(L)'
;MQLFNEGNFEMAAMCFERAGDSYKVKWAKAAELRAAANRMGDSNSELARVSLAEAAEIFETIGKFEIAAKCFIQLKEFERAGMLYLKNCEESRLEDAADCFSLAGCWSIAAEVYRRANCLLKCLTVCTKGNLLEAGLQFLEKWKADGIFDADAPDSQGLNKSKQDFLERCAFHYHQVTDTNTMMKFVRAFNSLDLMRAFLVTHSYLDELVVLEVEFGNCMEAANSAKLRGNLLLGAEILEKGGYYEEASRIILLYVLVNSLWITGSKGWPLKKFSNKEELLTKSKLMAKTRNDHFYELICVEASSLSEKQNSLADMGDCLATSQKLGHLGAEILYLRKILDSHLKDRFAKYEPDEIVVLDSMKHAALTFSHKRVSPQTLVYFWNRWREKILSILVYLGSIGTIHEKDYKGCEEFCLGYLGVCKMVQNGSSIYILLKADAYWMKNVCHRSVRRNGELVTMDAHQFVSAAQSYWVSEVTCLGISVLQQLEALYGFYLGNSFSLFDKATITLHILKITMGLIEPKVLNREAPKALQRYSASSRNRYFEIVCPVFSNQIISEDRIKLRKTKLCREITKELIMEIISSERKLPLGRIWEVVMLIFVHGSLPVELYQVIVNHCDLSPHWMSFFEQFKDCLDSGIVRLSFLLKMRESLGKTCQPNWSKMSSYISPFHFSYLLERFLYLASSWKDIFFTTKSSLLETIAYENWKLNSKCESDTDASLKAELYSLERILVWFSHHILSGKKGTLEWFEKTDIAAKKHYCFLVLRLCILVCLVCVNAGDHFGLLCDLLVKDDVSYFLPLEFFEILGLARPPNNPGERMSSEIDYKRLYKVCAEVLKMNGNPLVIMYSGKNRPTFSCPDAIFIDMELILCREDILDILNLKRTEFVQQDAEVDIETERERLIEDVVDATIESIGNYSQPSSSCSEEEQFRENECKHVNDLQGGYEVVVSRVDGGHSINSHALMYNVEKLIRVLDAAKYNLHASFIAKDCRFVTESEIMVGELKQLIVALRVSCPREEILLSIMSRFHVLYKKSQAMETRLRQLSAPFFSMLMAPGFTGSSQASVSSKSRKKEKSRSEKDKKGKGKRK
;
A
#
# COMPACT_ATOMS: atom_id res chain seq x y z
N MET A 1 71.82 -11.25 85.18
CA MET A 1 71.22 -10.81 83.90
C MET A 1 72.02 -11.27 82.70
N GLN A 2 73.34 -11.13 82.66
CA GLN A 2 74.16 -11.62 81.54
C GLN A 2 73.92 -13.11 81.22
N LEU A 3 74.01 -13.99 82.22
CA LEU A 3 73.70 -15.43 82.08
C LEU A 3 72.27 -15.74 81.58
N PHE A 4 71.29 -14.92 81.98
CA PHE A 4 69.90 -15.07 81.54
C PHE A 4 69.76 -14.74 80.04
N ASN A 5 70.45 -13.68 79.58
CA ASN A 5 70.42 -13.27 78.18
C ASN A 5 71.21 -14.23 77.27
N GLU A 6 72.20 -14.92 77.81
CA GLU A 6 72.97 -15.97 77.12
C GLU A 6 72.22 -17.32 77.05
N GLY A 7 71.00 -17.40 77.59
CA GLY A 7 70.16 -18.61 77.54
C GLY A 7 70.49 -19.66 78.61
N ASN A 8 71.38 -19.34 79.57
CA ASN A 8 71.73 -20.20 80.70
C ASN A 8 70.84 -19.92 81.91
N PHE A 9 69.56 -20.32 81.78
CA PHE A 9 68.50 -19.97 82.72
C PHE A 9 68.65 -20.60 84.11
N GLU A 10 69.22 -21.81 84.20
CA GLU A 10 69.42 -22.54 85.46
C GLU A 10 70.47 -21.83 86.35
N MET A 11 71.63 -21.48 85.79
CA MET A 11 72.63 -20.67 86.51
C MET A 11 72.12 -19.27 86.83
N ALA A 12 71.33 -18.67 85.93
CA ALA A 12 70.70 -17.39 86.19
C ALA A 12 69.70 -17.44 87.35
N ALA A 13 68.87 -18.50 87.45
CA ALA A 13 67.92 -18.71 88.54
C ALA A 13 68.64 -18.83 89.90
N MET A 14 69.71 -19.63 89.98
CA MET A 14 70.53 -19.76 91.19
C MET A 14 71.17 -18.43 91.62
N CYS A 15 71.65 -17.63 90.67
CA CYS A 15 72.19 -16.29 90.96
C CYS A 15 71.11 -15.34 91.50
N PHE A 16 69.90 -15.37 90.95
CA PHE A 16 68.78 -14.54 91.44
C PHE A 16 68.27 -14.99 92.81
N GLU A 17 68.32 -16.30 93.09
CA GLU A 17 67.90 -16.88 94.38
C GLU A 17 68.87 -16.48 95.50
N ARG A 18 70.19 -16.54 95.24
CA ARG A 18 71.21 -16.00 96.16
C ARG A 18 71.10 -14.48 96.38
N ALA A 19 70.55 -13.74 95.40
CA ALA A 19 70.31 -12.30 95.51
C ALA A 19 68.96 -11.95 96.16
N GLY A 20 68.15 -12.95 96.56
CA GLY A 20 66.84 -12.75 97.19
C GLY A 20 65.73 -12.23 96.27
N ASP A 21 65.94 -12.18 94.95
CA ASP A 21 64.98 -11.63 93.99
C ASP A 21 63.99 -12.71 93.51
N SER A 22 62.96 -12.96 94.33
CA SER A 22 61.93 -13.99 94.07
C SER A 22 61.27 -13.84 92.69
N TYR A 23 61.09 -12.61 92.21
CA TYR A 23 60.53 -12.31 90.90
C TYR A 23 61.45 -12.79 89.77
N LYS A 24 62.75 -12.47 89.82
CA LYS A 24 63.70 -12.92 88.79
C LYS A 24 64.00 -14.42 88.85
N VAL A 25 63.88 -15.05 90.03
CA VAL A 25 63.94 -16.52 90.16
C VAL A 25 62.79 -17.18 89.40
N LYS A 26 61.54 -16.76 89.65
CA LYS A 26 60.37 -17.28 88.93
C LYS A 26 60.47 -17.02 87.42
N TRP A 27 61.01 -15.86 87.03
CA TRP A 27 61.23 -15.52 85.62
C TRP A 27 62.27 -16.44 84.95
N ALA A 28 63.41 -16.70 85.60
CA ALA A 28 64.42 -17.63 85.09
C ALA A 28 63.90 -19.07 84.99
N LYS A 29 63.17 -19.55 86.00
CA LYS A 29 62.53 -20.89 85.97
C LYS A 29 61.51 -21.03 84.83
N ALA A 30 60.63 -20.05 84.64
CA ALA A 30 59.66 -20.08 83.55
C ALA A 30 60.32 -20.01 82.16
N ALA A 31 61.39 -19.22 82.01
CA ALA A 31 62.16 -19.15 80.76
C ALA A 31 62.88 -20.48 80.45
N GLU A 32 63.42 -21.14 81.47
CA GLU A 32 64.02 -22.46 81.36
C GLU A 32 63.01 -23.52 80.92
N LEU A 33 61.85 -23.59 81.60
CA LEU A 33 60.76 -24.52 81.28
C LEU A 33 60.26 -24.33 79.83
N ARG A 34 60.10 -23.08 79.39
CA ARG A 34 59.74 -22.76 78.00
C ARG A 34 60.84 -23.16 77.00
N ALA A 35 62.11 -22.91 77.32
CA ALA A 35 63.23 -23.30 76.46
C ALA A 35 63.38 -24.83 76.38
N ALA A 36 63.15 -25.53 77.49
CA ALA A 36 63.12 -26.99 77.53
C ALA A 36 61.95 -27.53 76.68
N ALA A 37 60.75 -26.98 76.82
CA ALA A 37 59.59 -27.36 76.00
C ALA A 37 59.86 -27.19 74.50
N ASN A 38 60.48 -26.07 74.08
CA ASN A 38 60.84 -25.84 72.68
C ASN A 38 61.89 -26.83 72.16
N ARG A 39 62.83 -27.28 73.00
CA ARG A 39 63.83 -28.31 72.62
C ARG A 39 63.24 -29.71 72.48
N MET A 40 62.14 -29.99 73.18
CA MET A 40 61.47 -31.30 73.19
C MET A 40 60.39 -31.46 72.10
N GLY A 41 60.11 -30.38 71.34
CA GLY A 41 58.92 -30.24 70.47
C GLY A 41 58.68 -31.35 69.44
N ASP A 42 59.70 -32.09 69.03
CA ASP A 42 59.58 -33.15 68.02
C ASP A 42 59.70 -34.59 68.57
N SER A 43 60.14 -34.76 69.81
CA SER A 43 60.50 -36.09 70.37
C SER A 43 59.65 -36.52 71.58
N ASN A 44 59.01 -35.60 72.30
CA ASN A 44 58.14 -35.96 73.44
C ASN A 44 57.04 -34.90 73.71
N SER A 45 55.95 -34.99 72.94
CA SER A 45 54.84 -34.03 72.88
C SER A 45 54.16 -33.73 74.24
N GLU A 46 53.91 -34.76 75.07
CA GLU A 46 53.11 -34.58 76.29
C GLU A 46 53.91 -33.92 77.43
N LEU A 47 55.18 -34.30 77.60
CA LEU A 47 56.07 -33.65 78.57
C LEU A 47 56.37 -32.20 78.17
N ALA A 48 56.56 -31.92 76.88
CA ALA A 48 56.69 -30.56 76.38
C ALA A 48 55.45 -29.72 76.69
N ARG A 49 54.24 -30.30 76.57
CA ARG A 49 52.96 -29.64 76.89
C ARG A 49 52.85 -29.31 78.39
N VAL A 50 53.19 -30.24 79.27
CA VAL A 50 53.16 -30.01 80.74
C VAL A 50 54.16 -28.91 81.13
N SER A 51 55.41 -28.99 80.67
CA SER A 51 56.43 -27.98 80.96
C SER A 51 56.07 -26.60 80.43
N LEU A 52 55.41 -26.54 79.27
CA LEU A 52 54.96 -25.29 78.67
C LEU A 52 53.75 -24.69 79.41
N ALA A 53 52.84 -25.52 79.92
CA ALA A 53 51.71 -25.09 80.76
C ALA A 53 52.20 -24.53 82.10
N GLU A 54 53.13 -25.23 82.77
CA GLU A 54 53.73 -24.75 84.01
C GLU A 54 54.50 -23.44 83.79
N ALA A 55 55.25 -23.32 82.69
CA ALA A 55 55.89 -22.06 82.31
C ALA A 55 54.87 -20.92 82.13
N ALA A 56 53.76 -21.18 81.43
CA ALA A 56 52.72 -20.20 81.15
C ALA A 56 52.08 -19.67 82.44
N GLU A 57 51.74 -20.55 83.38
CA GLU A 57 51.15 -20.19 84.67
C GLU A 57 52.13 -19.40 85.53
N ILE A 58 53.41 -19.78 85.56
CA ILE A 58 54.43 -19.00 86.28
C ILE A 58 54.56 -17.61 85.66
N PHE A 59 54.63 -17.49 84.33
CA PHE A 59 54.65 -16.19 83.64
C PHE A 59 53.41 -15.32 83.94
N GLU A 60 52.23 -15.94 84.06
CA GLU A 60 50.98 -15.27 84.45
C GLU A 60 51.06 -14.74 85.88
N THR A 61 51.54 -15.54 86.86
CA THR A 61 51.64 -15.12 88.27
C THR A 61 52.63 -13.98 88.53
N ILE A 62 53.67 -13.85 87.69
CA ILE A 62 54.64 -12.75 87.79
C ILE A 62 54.26 -11.54 86.93
N GLY A 63 53.08 -11.53 86.31
CA GLY A 63 52.61 -10.40 85.49
C GLY A 63 53.30 -10.25 84.13
N LYS A 64 53.99 -11.29 83.64
CA LYS A 64 54.57 -11.34 82.28
C LYS A 64 53.53 -11.87 81.27
N PHE A 65 52.38 -11.20 81.20
CA PHE A 65 51.18 -11.67 80.48
C PHE A 65 51.40 -11.93 78.98
N GLU A 66 52.20 -11.14 78.28
CA GLU A 66 52.51 -11.39 76.85
C GLU A 66 53.28 -12.70 76.63
N ILE A 67 54.18 -13.03 77.56
CA ILE A 67 55.00 -14.24 77.47
C ILE A 67 54.14 -15.46 77.83
N ALA A 68 53.28 -15.32 78.84
CA ALA A 68 52.28 -16.32 79.20
C ALA A 68 51.33 -16.63 78.03
N ALA A 69 50.78 -15.59 77.38
CA ALA A 69 49.88 -15.75 76.24
C ALA A 69 50.56 -16.45 75.04
N LYS A 70 51.84 -16.15 74.75
CA LYS A 70 52.62 -16.89 73.74
C LYS A 70 52.80 -18.36 74.08
N CYS A 71 52.98 -18.70 75.36
CA CYS A 71 53.00 -20.10 75.81
C CYS A 71 51.63 -20.77 75.62
N PHE A 72 50.52 -20.09 75.96
CA PHE A 72 49.16 -20.62 75.73
C PHE A 72 48.81 -20.79 74.24
N ILE A 73 49.29 -19.91 73.35
CA ILE A 73 49.18 -20.10 71.89
C ILE A 73 49.92 -21.37 71.45
N GLN A 74 51.14 -21.59 71.95
CA GLN A 74 51.92 -22.79 71.66
C GLN A 74 51.23 -24.07 72.18
N LEU A 75 50.46 -23.98 73.27
CA LEU A 75 49.60 -25.05 73.80
C LEU A 75 48.30 -25.26 73.01
N LYS A 76 48.00 -24.39 72.04
CA LYS A 76 46.69 -24.29 71.35
C LYS A 76 45.52 -23.95 72.29
N GLU A 77 45.79 -23.42 73.48
CA GLU A 77 44.78 -22.86 74.40
C GLU A 77 44.45 -21.41 74.02
N PHE A 78 43.93 -21.22 72.82
CA PHE A 78 43.78 -19.90 72.22
C PHE A 78 42.79 -18.99 72.95
N GLU A 79 41.73 -19.52 73.56
CA GLU A 79 40.76 -18.72 74.32
C GLU A 79 41.41 -18.10 75.57
N ARG A 80 42.20 -18.89 76.31
CA ARG A 80 42.93 -18.43 77.51
C ARG A 80 44.01 -17.41 77.14
N ALA A 81 44.71 -17.62 76.03
CA ALA A 81 45.66 -16.65 75.47
C ALA A 81 44.97 -15.33 75.07
N GLY A 82 43.82 -15.41 74.40
CA GLY A 82 43.04 -14.25 73.98
C GLY A 82 42.54 -13.41 75.16
N MET A 83 42.09 -14.07 76.23
CA MET A 83 41.64 -13.38 77.45
C MET A 83 42.78 -12.65 78.18
N LEU A 84 43.98 -13.24 78.20
CA LEU A 84 45.17 -12.60 78.76
C LEU A 84 45.57 -11.35 77.98
N TYR A 85 45.59 -11.43 76.64
CA TYR A 85 45.84 -10.26 75.81
C TYR A 85 44.76 -9.18 75.95
N LEU A 86 43.48 -9.57 76.02
CA LEU A 86 42.36 -8.62 76.06
C LEU A 86 42.25 -7.85 77.39
N LYS A 87 42.52 -8.51 78.53
CA LYS A 87 42.33 -7.91 79.86
C LYS A 87 43.59 -7.25 80.43
N ASN A 88 44.78 -7.74 80.07
CA ASN A 88 46.01 -7.43 80.79
C ASN A 88 47.11 -6.78 79.93
N CYS A 89 46.89 -6.60 78.63
CA CYS A 89 47.84 -5.95 77.72
C CYS A 89 47.32 -4.60 77.19
N GLU A 90 48.22 -3.77 76.67
CA GLU A 90 47.90 -2.46 76.07
C GLU A 90 47.06 -2.61 74.80
N GLU A 91 46.38 -1.53 74.38
CA GLU A 91 45.51 -1.52 73.18
C GLU A 91 46.23 -1.98 71.90
N SER A 92 47.55 -1.83 71.83
CA SER A 92 48.41 -2.32 70.75
C SER A 92 48.40 -3.84 70.56
N ARG A 93 47.88 -4.61 71.52
CA ARG A 93 47.78 -6.09 71.50
C ARG A 93 46.36 -6.61 71.26
N LEU A 94 45.39 -5.74 70.95
CA LEU A 94 44.01 -6.18 70.68
C LEU A 94 43.91 -7.05 69.42
N GLU A 95 44.75 -6.82 68.41
CA GLU A 95 44.81 -7.68 67.23
C GLU A 95 45.29 -9.11 67.57
N ASP A 96 46.34 -9.22 68.40
CA ASP A 96 46.86 -10.51 68.90
C ASP A 96 45.77 -11.25 69.72
N ALA A 97 44.99 -10.53 70.53
CA ALA A 97 43.86 -11.08 71.27
C ALA A 97 42.76 -11.63 70.33
N ALA A 98 42.39 -10.84 69.31
CA ALA A 98 41.37 -11.20 68.35
C ALA A 98 41.78 -12.38 67.44
N ASP A 99 43.05 -12.44 67.02
CA ASP A 99 43.64 -13.57 66.30
C ASP A 99 43.53 -14.86 67.14
N CYS A 100 43.80 -14.79 68.45
CA CYS A 100 43.61 -15.91 69.37
C CYS A 100 42.13 -16.35 69.47
N PHE A 101 41.19 -15.42 69.66
CA PHE A 101 39.76 -15.77 69.69
C PHE A 101 39.25 -16.33 68.36
N SER A 102 39.77 -15.84 67.23
CA SER A 102 39.47 -16.37 65.89
C SER A 102 39.98 -17.81 65.74
N LEU A 103 41.19 -18.13 66.24
CA LEU A 103 41.72 -19.49 66.25
C LEU A 103 40.96 -20.43 67.20
N ALA A 104 40.40 -19.90 68.30
CA ALA A 104 39.56 -20.63 69.24
C ALA A 104 38.15 -20.95 68.69
N GLY A 105 37.73 -20.32 67.57
CA GLY A 105 36.36 -20.40 67.06
C GLY A 105 35.35 -19.52 67.83
N CYS A 106 35.82 -18.64 68.72
CA CYS A 106 35.00 -17.69 69.47
C CYS A 106 34.66 -16.45 68.62
N TRP A 107 33.91 -16.65 67.53
CA TRP A 107 33.74 -15.64 66.48
C TRP A 107 33.12 -14.32 66.96
N SER A 108 32.18 -14.34 67.92
CA SER A 108 31.52 -13.12 68.42
C SER A 108 32.48 -12.23 69.20
N ILE A 109 33.29 -12.82 70.07
CA ILE A 109 34.32 -12.12 70.85
C ILE A 109 35.43 -11.64 69.90
N ALA A 110 35.88 -12.49 68.98
CA ALA A 110 36.88 -12.11 67.98
C ALA A 110 36.43 -10.91 67.15
N ALA A 111 35.19 -10.89 66.66
CA ALA A 111 34.66 -9.81 65.83
C ALA A 111 34.62 -8.47 66.57
N GLU A 112 34.14 -8.46 67.82
CA GLU A 112 34.07 -7.25 68.64
C GLU A 112 35.46 -6.73 69.02
N VAL A 113 36.42 -7.62 69.30
CA VAL A 113 37.80 -7.23 69.60
C VAL A 113 38.51 -6.71 68.34
N TYR A 114 38.35 -7.34 67.17
CA TYR A 114 38.86 -6.78 65.91
C TYR A 114 38.24 -5.43 65.58
N ARG A 115 36.96 -5.23 65.91
CA ARG A 115 36.29 -3.93 65.74
C ARG A 115 36.94 -2.85 66.60
N ARG A 116 37.19 -3.16 67.88
CA ARG A 116 37.90 -2.26 68.81
C ARG A 116 39.34 -1.99 68.38
N ALA A 117 40.01 -2.97 67.78
CA ALA A 117 41.36 -2.85 67.23
C ALA A 117 41.43 -2.11 65.88
N ASN A 118 40.28 -1.71 65.31
CA ASN A 118 40.16 -1.12 63.98
C ASN A 118 40.66 -2.03 62.82
N CYS A 119 40.66 -3.36 63.02
CA CYS A 119 41.10 -4.35 62.03
C CYS A 119 39.93 -4.78 61.12
N LEU A 120 39.48 -3.89 60.24
CA LEU A 120 38.24 -4.06 59.46
C LEU A 120 38.18 -5.36 58.64
N LEU A 121 39.24 -5.67 57.88
CA LEU A 121 39.29 -6.86 57.02
C LEU A 121 39.18 -8.18 57.81
N LYS A 122 39.91 -8.27 58.93
CA LYS A 122 39.88 -9.44 59.81
C LYS A 122 38.53 -9.57 60.50
N CYS A 123 37.94 -8.46 60.94
CA CYS A 123 36.61 -8.42 61.53
C CYS A 123 35.53 -8.94 60.57
N LEU A 124 35.46 -8.44 59.32
CA LEU A 124 34.49 -8.90 58.32
C LEU A 124 34.68 -10.38 57.95
N THR A 125 35.93 -10.84 57.90
CA THR A 125 36.26 -12.24 57.66
C THR A 125 35.74 -13.13 58.78
N VAL A 126 35.94 -12.74 60.03
CA VAL A 126 35.40 -13.44 61.22
C VAL A 126 33.88 -13.39 61.25
N CYS A 127 33.26 -12.25 60.92
CA CYS A 127 31.81 -12.14 60.84
C CYS A 127 31.25 -13.12 59.81
N THR A 128 31.93 -13.29 58.68
CA THR A 128 31.54 -14.26 57.65
C THR A 128 31.70 -15.70 58.15
N LYS A 129 32.83 -16.04 58.79
CA LYS A 129 33.09 -17.40 59.32
C LYS A 129 32.15 -17.79 60.45
N GLY A 130 31.79 -16.84 61.31
CA GLY A 130 30.89 -17.03 62.45
C GLY A 130 29.41 -16.87 62.13
N ASN A 131 29.04 -16.62 60.86
CA ASN A 131 27.67 -16.26 60.44
C ASN A 131 27.06 -15.08 61.23
N LEU A 132 27.89 -14.10 61.60
CA LEU A 132 27.51 -12.91 62.37
C LEU A 132 27.16 -11.75 61.41
N LEU A 133 26.23 -12.00 60.49
CA LEU A 133 25.96 -11.10 59.35
C LEU A 133 25.38 -9.75 59.80
N GLU A 134 24.41 -9.76 60.73
CA GLU A 134 23.80 -8.53 61.26
C GLU A 134 24.77 -7.71 62.10
N ALA A 135 25.59 -8.36 62.94
CA ALA A 135 26.62 -7.69 63.72
C ALA A 135 27.67 -7.05 62.79
N GLY A 136 28.07 -7.75 61.72
CA GLY A 136 28.96 -7.21 60.70
C GLY A 136 28.40 -5.97 60.00
N LEU A 137 27.09 -5.93 59.70
CA LEU A 137 26.43 -4.76 59.15
C LEU A 137 26.44 -3.57 60.12
N GLN A 138 26.12 -3.80 61.39
CA GLN A 138 26.17 -2.76 62.44
C GLN A 138 27.58 -2.20 62.62
N PHE A 139 28.62 -3.04 62.51
CA PHE A 139 30.01 -2.58 62.57
C PHE A 139 30.36 -1.68 61.38
N LEU A 140 29.92 -2.04 60.17
CA LEU A 140 30.09 -1.20 58.97
C LEU A 140 29.38 0.15 59.09
N GLU A 141 28.17 0.19 59.65
CA GLU A 141 27.43 1.44 59.88
C GLU A 141 28.15 2.35 60.88
N LYS A 142 28.68 1.80 61.97
CA LYS A 142 29.47 2.56 62.96
C LYS A 142 30.75 3.11 62.35
N TRP A 143 31.52 2.28 61.65
CA TRP A 143 32.74 2.73 60.97
C TRP A 143 32.49 3.77 59.88
N LYS A 144 31.33 3.74 59.24
CA LYS A 144 30.89 4.79 58.32
C LYS A 144 30.63 6.11 59.07
N ALA A 145 29.99 6.07 60.25
CA ALA A 145 29.80 7.26 61.08
C ALA A 145 31.12 7.84 61.61
N ASP A 146 32.12 7.00 61.82
CA ASP A 146 33.46 7.38 62.28
C ASP A 146 34.38 7.96 61.17
N GLY A 147 33.89 8.10 59.92
CA GLY A 147 34.64 8.72 58.81
C GLY A 147 35.72 7.84 58.16
N ILE A 148 35.77 6.54 58.50
CA ILE A 148 36.83 5.62 58.02
C ILE A 148 36.79 5.38 56.50
N PHE A 149 35.64 5.63 55.87
CA PHE A 149 35.40 5.40 54.45
C PHE A 149 35.44 6.68 53.59
N ASP A 150 35.96 7.80 54.10
CA ASP A 150 36.03 9.07 53.35
C ASP A 150 36.94 8.98 52.11
N ALA A 151 36.49 9.64 51.03
CA ALA A 151 37.02 9.48 49.68
C ALA A 151 38.46 10.03 49.47
N ASP A 152 38.95 10.87 50.39
CA ASP A 152 40.25 11.54 50.25
C ASP A 152 41.43 10.73 50.80
N ALA A 153 41.20 9.53 51.36
CA ALA A 153 42.23 8.66 51.89
C ALA A 153 42.77 7.66 50.81
N PRO A 154 44.10 7.55 50.61
CA PRO A 154 44.70 6.73 49.56
C PRO A 154 44.47 5.21 49.71
N ASP A 155 44.09 4.72 50.91
CA ASP A 155 43.81 3.30 51.20
C ASP A 155 42.31 2.93 51.18
N SER A 156 41.42 3.88 50.88
CA SER A 156 39.96 3.71 50.94
C SER A 156 39.42 2.73 49.87
N GLN A 157 40.10 2.57 48.74
CA GLN A 157 39.62 1.75 47.62
C GLN A 157 39.62 0.25 47.93
N GLY A 158 40.69 -0.26 48.57
CA GLY A 158 40.78 -1.65 48.99
C GLY A 158 39.75 -1.98 50.08
N LEU A 159 39.54 -1.03 51.00
CA LEU A 159 38.58 -1.15 52.09
C LEU A 159 37.12 -1.19 51.58
N ASN A 160 36.80 -0.31 50.62
CA ASN A 160 35.50 -0.27 49.97
C ASN A 160 35.20 -1.56 49.19
N LYS A 161 36.21 -2.15 48.53
CA LYS A 161 36.06 -3.43 47.85
C LYS A 161 35.71 -4.56 48.82
N SER A 162 36.45 -4.69 49.93
CA SER A 162 36.17 -5.74 50.92
C SER A 162 34.85 -5.55 51.65
N LYS A 163 34.43 -4.30 51.88
CA LYS A 163 33.06 -3.99 52.34
C LYS A 163 32.02 -4.50 51.34
N GLN A 164 32.20 -4.20 50.06
CA GLN A 164 31.27 -4.64 49.01
C GLN A 164 31.21 -6.18 48.92
N ASP A 165 32.36 -6.86 48.93
CA ASP A 165 32.43 -8.33 48.90
C ASP A 165 31.69 -8.97 50.09
N PHE A 166 31.79 -8.36 51.28
CA PHE A 166 31.04 -8.81 52.46
C PHE A 166 29.53 -8.62 52.29
N LEU A 167 29.10 -7.43 51.84
CA LEU A 167 27.69 -7.12 51.65
C LEU A 167 27.04 -8.00 50.57
N GLU A 168 27.73 -8.25 49.46
CA GLU A 168 27.26 -9.16 48.40
C GLU A 168 27.09 -10.59 48.91
N ARG A 169 28.04 -11.09 49.71
CA ARG A 169 27.92 -12.42 50.34
C ARG A 169 26.74 -12.50 51.30
N CYS A 170 26.51 -11.45 52.09
CA CYS A 170 25.37 -11.39 53.01
C CYS A 170 24.05 -11.36 52.22
N ALA A 171 23.93 -10.47 51.23
CA ALA A 171 22.74 -10.39 50.38
C ALA A 171 22.48 -11.72 49.65
N PHE A 172 23.52 -12.38 49.13
CA PHE A 172 23.42 -13.67 48.48
C PHE A 172 23.00 -14.79 49.46
N HIS A 173 23.51 -14.80 50.69
CA HIS A 173 23.06 -15.73 51.73
C HIS A 173 21.55 -15.58 52.00
N TYR A 174 21.06 -14.35 52.16
CA TYR A 174 19.62 -14.11 52.39
C TYR A 174 18.76 -14.40 51.15
N HIS A 175 19.29 -14.23 49.94
CA HIS A 175 18.66 -14.72 48.71
C HIS A 175 18.48 -16.24 48.74
N GLN A 176 19.50 -17.01 49.13
CA GLN A 176 19.43 -18.47 49.22
C GLN A 176 18.38 -18.98 50.22
N VAL A 177 18.18 -18.26 51.33
CA VAL A 177 17.14 -18.58 52.32
C VAL A 177 15.79 -17.90 52.05
N THR A 178 15.64 -17.24 50.90
CA THR A 178 14.40 -16.57 50.45
C THR A 178 13.86 -15.45 51.37
N ASP A 179 14.70 -14.88 52.23
CA ASP A 179 14.34 -13.72 53.07
C ASP A 179 14.63 -12.41 52.34
N THR A 180 13.65 -11.95 51.57
CA THR A 180 13.74 -10.73 50.75
C THR A 180 13.87 -9.46 51.59
N ASN A 181 13.23 -9.41 52.75
CA ASN A 181 13.26 -8.24 53.64
C ASN A 181 14.66 -8.00 54.18
N THR A 182 15.31 -9.05 54.69
CA THR A 182 16.66 -8.93 55.25
C THR A 182 17.69 -8.77 54.13
N MET A 183 17.55 -9.46 53.00
CA MET A 183 18.38 -9.25 51.81
C MET A 183 18.39 -7.77 51.40
N MET A 184 17.22 -7.13 51.33
CA MET A 184 17.11 -5.73 50.93
C MET A 184 17.78 -4.76 51.91
N LYS A 185 17.95 -5.11 53.19
CA LYS A 185 18.75 -4.30 54.13
C LYS A 185 20.22 -4.26 53.69
N PHE A 186 20.79 -5.41 53.31
CA PHE A 186 22.17 -5.50 52.82
C PHE A 186 22.34 -4.86 51.44
N VAL A 187 21.39 -5.06 50.52
CA VAL A 187 21.44 -4.44 49.19
C VAL A 187 21.44 -2.91 49.31
N ARG A 188 20.56 -2.32 50.15
CA ARG A 188 20.55 -0.86 50.39
C ARG A 188 21.88 -0.32 50.97
N ALA A 189 22.70 -1.18 51.58
CA ALA A 189 24.00 -0.80 52.13
C ALA A 189 25.15 -0.85 51.10
N PHE A 190 24.91 -1.30 49.87
CA PHE A 190 25.91 -1.38 48.81
C PHE A 190 26.51 0.00 48.49
N ASN A 191 27.73 -0.01 47.94
CA ASN A 191 28.50 1.21 47.73
C ASN A 191 27.96 2.10 46.59
N SER A 192 27.17 1.56 45.66
CA SER A 192 26.57 2.34 44.58
C SER A 192 25.21 1.78 44.15
N LEU A 193 24.36 2.65 43.60
CA LEU A 193 23.06 2.27 43.05
C LEU A 193 23.20 1.27 41.89
N ASP A 194 24.26 1.36 41.09
CA ASP A 194 24.50 0.43 39.98
C ASP A 194 24.77 -0.99 40.46
N LEU A 195 25.47 -1.15 41.58
CA LEU A 195 25.69 -2.47 42.20
C LEU A 195 24.37 -3.02 42.77
N MET A 196 23.52 -2.17 43.34
CA MET A 196 22.19 -2.56 43.80
C MET A 196 21.33 -3.05 42.62
N ARG A 197 21.27 -2.28 41.54
CA ARG A 197 20.59 -2.63 40.28
C ARG A 197 21.10 -3.94 39.72
N ALA A 198 22.43 -4.09 39.59
CA ALA A 198 23.05 -5.28 39.03
C ALA A 198 22.67 -6.53 39.85
N PHE A 199 22.73 -6.44 41.17
CA PHE A 199 22.35 -7.56 42.04
C PHE A 199 20.87 -7.94 41.89
N LEU A 200 19.96 -6.96 41.97
CA LEU A 200 18.51 -7.21 41.88
C LEU A 200 18.10 -7.73 40.51
N VAL A 201 18.66 -7.18 39.42
CA VAL A 201 18.40 -7.66 38.06
C VAL A 201 18.94 -9.08 37.85
N THR A 202 20.17 -9.37 38.35
CA THR A 202 20.78 -10.71 38.21
C THR A 202 19.96 -11.78 38.90
N HIS A 203 19.38 -11.47 40.06
CA HIS A 203 18.56 -12.41 40.84
C HIS A 203 17.05 -12.26 40.60
N SER A 204 16.64 -11.45 39.62
CA SER A 204 15.24 -11.27 39.16
C SER A 204 14.26 -10.64 40.18
N TYR A 205 14.75 -9.78 41.08
CA TYR A 205 13.97 -9.02 42.07
C TYR A 205 13.50 -7.67 41.52
N LEU A 206 12.58 -7.70 40.55
CA LEU A 206 12.09 -6.49 39.88
C LEU A 206 11.14 -5.66 40.75
N ASP A 207 10.34 -6.28 41.62
CA ASP A 207 9.39 -5.56 42.48
C ASP A 207 10.15 -4.75 43.54
N GLU A 208 11.19 -5.33 44.14
CA GLU A 208 12.10 -4.66 45.04
C GLU A 208 12.93 -3.57 44.35
N LEU A 209 13.29 -3.78 43.08
CA LEU A 209 13.95 -2.76 42.27
C LEU A 209 13.04 -1.55 42.03
N VAL A 210 11.75 -1.77 41.75
CA VAL A 210 10.77 -0.66 41.63
C VAL A 210 10.73 0.15 42.93
N VAL A 211 10.62 -0.51 44.08
CA VAL A 211 10.61 0.16 45.39
C VAL A 211 11.90 0.96 45.61
N LEU A 212 13.06 0.36 45.31
CA LEU A 212 14.36 1.02 45.42
C LEU A 212 14.42 2.27 44.53
N GLU A 213 14.05 2.19 43.26
CA GLU A 213 14.11 3.35 42.36
C GLU A 213 13.17 4.48 42.80
N VAL A 214 12.00 4.15 43.36
CA VAL A 214 11.08 5.14 43.96
C VAL A 214 11.70 5.80 45.20
N GLU A 215 12.33 5.03 46.08
CA GLU A 215 13.04 5.54 47.27
C GLU A 215 14.13 6.56 46.88
N PHE A 216 14.82 6.32 45.76
CA PHE A 216 15.86 7.21 45.22
C PHE A 216 15.32 8.33 44.31
N GLY A 217 14.00 8.43 44.11
CA GLY A 217 13.36 9.47 43.29
C GLY A 217 13.46 9.25 41.78
N ASN A 218 13.98 8.11 41.32
CA ASN A 218 14.16 7.75 39.91
C ASN A 218 12.86 7.20 39.31
N CYS A 219 11.87 8.08 39.15
CA CYS A 219 10.51 7.68 38.74
C CYS A 219 10.48 7.00 37.35
N MET A 220 11.36 7.40 36.42
CA MET A 220 11.40 6.84 35.07
C MET A 220 11.92 5.39 35.08
N GLU A 221 12.99 5.14 35.82
CA GLU A 221 13.62 3.83 36.01
C GLU A 221 12.69 2.88 36.78
N ALA A 222 12.01 3.39 37.81
CA ALA A 222 10.98 2.67 38.55
C ALA A 222 9.82 2.23 37.63
N ALA A 223 9.31 3.15 36.80
CA ALA A 223 8.24 2.86 35.87
C ALA A 223 8.66 1.89 34.76
N ASN A 224 9.90 1.99 34.27
CA ASN A 224 10.47 1.03 33.33
C ASN A 224 10.57 -0.36 33.96
N SER A 225 11.02 -0.46 35.21
CA SER A 225 11.06 -1.73 35.95
C SER A 225 9.66 -2.34 36.15
N ALA A 226 8.66 -1.51 36.49
CA ALA A 226 7.26 -1.95 36.61
C ALA A 226 6.69 -2.42 35.25
N LYS A 227 7.01 -1.70 34.16
CA LYS A 227 6.65 -2.09 32.79
C LYS A 227 7.29 -3.42 32.39
N LEU A 228 8.56 -3.63 32.71
CA LEU A 228 9.27 -4.90 32.46
C LEU A 228 8.63 -6.06 33.22
N ARG A 229 8.07 -5.82 34.40
CA ARG A 229 7.30 -6.82 35.17
C ARG A 229 5.91 -7.10 34.58
N GLY A 230 5.43 -6.27 33.66
CA GLY A 230 4.08 -6.34 33.10
C GLY A 230 3.05 -5.53 33.88
N ASN A 231 3.45 -4.81 34.94
CA ASN A 231 2.56 -3.98 35.75
C ASN A 231 2.53 -2.53 35.23
N LEU A 232 1.90 -2.33 34.07
CA LEU A 232 1.83 -1.03 33.40
C LEU A 232 1.11 0.04 34.23
N LEU A 233 0.06 -0.32 34.98
CA LEU A 233 -0.69 0.65 35.78
C LEU A 233 0.16 1.19 36.93
N LEU A 234 0.91 0.33 37.62
CA LEU A 234 1.88 0.76 38.64
C LEU A 234 2.93 1.72 38.03
N GLY A 235 3.45 1.41 36.84
CA GLY A 235 4.39 2.28 36.14
C GLY A 235 3.79 3.66 35.82
N ALA A 236 2.54 3.70 35.36
CA ALA A 236 1.84 4.96 35.09
C ALA A 236 1.58 5.77 36.37
N GLU A 237 1.23 5.13 37.48
CA GLU A 237 1.03 5.79 38.78
C GLU A 237 2.33 6.39 39.34
N ILE A 238 3.45 5.68 39.19
CA ILE A 238 4.77 6.18 39.60
C ILE A 238 5.14 7.43 38.79
N LEU A 239 4.95 7.40 37.46
CA LEU A 239 5.22 8.54 36.59
C LEU A 239 4.29 9.73 36.87
N GLU A 240 3.00 9.47 37.15
CA GLU A 240 2.04 10.49 37.55
C GLU A 240 2.50 11.21 38.82
N LYS A 241 2.90 10.46 39.86
CA LYS A 241 3.44 11.02 41.11
C LYS A 241 4.75 11.76 40.90
N GLY A 242 5.58 11.31 39.96
CA GLY A 242 6.84 11.95 39.56
C GLY A 242 6.67 13.17 38.63
N GLY A 243 5.45 13.53 38.24
CA GLY A 243 5.19 14.66 37.32
C GLY A 243 5.47 14.38 35.84
N TYR A 244 5.71 13.12 35.46
CA TYR A 244 5.94 12.65 34.09
C TYR A 244 4.60 12.29 33.40
N TYR A 245 3.73 13.30 33.24
CA TYR A 245 2.37 13.09 32.74
C TYR A 245 2.27 12.57 31.30
N GLU A 246 3.25 12.87 30.44
CA GLU A 246 3.24 12.42 29.04
C GLU A 246 3.45 10.91 28.96
N GLU A 247 4.48 10.40 29.63
CA GLU A 247 4.83 9.00 29.68
C GLU A 247 3.75 8.20 30.43
N ALA A 248 3.21 8.75 31.53
CA ALA A 248 2.08 8.16 32.23
C ALA A 248 0.85 7.99 31.31
N SER A 249 0.50 9.02 30.54
CA SER A 249 -0.64 8.99 29.61
C SER A 249 -0.46 7.91 28.55
N ARG A 250 0.74 7.80 27.95
CA ARG A 250 1.07 6.79 26.93
C ARG A 250 1.04 5.36 27.49
N ILE A 251 1.53 5.13 28.72
CA ILE A 251 1.48 3.81 29.35
C ILE A 251 0.04 3.36 29.62
N ILE A 252 -0.84 4.28 30.03
CA ILE A 252 -2.27 3.97 30.22
C ILE A 252 -2.90 3.56 28.88
N LEU A 253 -2.64 4.30 27.79
CA LEU A 253 -3.16 3.93 26.47
C LEU A 253 -2.64 2.57 26.00
N LEU A 254 -1.36 2.29 26.20
CA LEU A 254 -0.76 0.99 25.92
C LEU A 254 -1.46 -0.13 26.71
N TYR A 255 -1.70 0.08 28.01
CA TYR A 255 -2.44 -0.88 28.84
C TYR A 255 -3.85 -1.12 28.30
N VAL A 256 -4.57 -0.07 27.91
CA VAL A 256 -5.92 -0.18 27.36
C VAL A 256 -5.91 -0.91 26.02
N LEU A 257 -4.95 -0.61 25.13
CA LEU A 257 -4.80 -1.27 23.84
C LEU A 257 -4.54 -2.77 24.01
N VAL A 258 -3.54 -3.14 24.83
CA VAL A 258 -3.14 -4.53 25.06
C VAL A 258 -4.28 -5.36 25.67
N ASN A 259 -4.97 -4.84 26.69
CA ASN A 259 -6.09 -5.56 27.31
C ASN A 259 -7.35 -5.59 26.42
N SER A 260 -7.51 -4.62 25.51
CA SER A 260 -8.58 -4.67 24.51
C SER A 260 -8.30 -5.73 23.42
N LEU A 261 -7.04 -5.92 23.03
CA LEU A 261 -6.68 -6.85 21.95
C LEU A 261 -6.54 -8.29 22.46
N TRP A 262 -5.88 -8.50 23.59
CA TRP A 262 -5.37 -9.81 24.02
C TRP A 262 -6.00 -10.32 25.32
N ILE A 263 -7.27 -10.00 25.57
CA ILE A 263 -8.03 -10.72 26.61
C ILE A 263 -8.11 -12.21 26.26
N THR A 264 -8.14 -13.08 27.26
CA THR A 264 -8.10 -14.54 27.08
C THR A 264 -9.17 -15.01 26.08
N GLY A 265 -8.76 -15.76 25.06
CA GLY A 265 -9.62 -16.23 23.96
C GLY A 265 -9.79 -15.25 22.79
N SER A 266 -9.26 -14.03 22.87
CA SER A 266 -9.25 -13.07 21.76
C SER A 266 -8.20 -13.41 20.71
N LYS A 267 -8.49 -13.10 19.45
CA LYS A 267 -7.55 -13.21 18.31
C LYS A 267 -6.83 -11.89 17.99
N GLY A 268 -6.96 -10.88 18.85
CA GLY A 268 -6.52 -9.51 18.61
C GLY A 268 -7.72 -8.62 18.31
N TRP A 269 -8.00 -8.39 17.03
CA TRP A 269 -9.14 -7.60 16.58
C TRP A 269 -10.44 -8.44 16.51
N PRO A 270 -11.65 -7.88 16.79
CA PRO A 270 -11.95 -6.51 17.23
C PRO A 270 -11.67 -6.27 18.71
N LEU A 271 -11.45 -4.99 19.05
CA LEU A 271 -11.21 -4.53 20.43
C LEU A 271 -12.31 -5.00 21.38
N LYS A 272 -11.91 -5.69 22.44
CA LYS A 272 -12.79 -6.22 23.49
C LYS A 272 -13.03 -5.18 24.58
N LYS A 273 -14.12 -5.41 25.31
CA LYS A 273 -14.51 -4.64 26.48
C LYS A 273 -13.86 -5.23 27.73
N PHE A 274 -13.47 -4.40 28.68
CA PHE A 274 -13.01 -4.82 30.00
C PHE A 274 -13.27 -3.72 31.04
N SER A 275 -13.26 -4.09 32.32
CA SER A 275 -13.57 -3.17 33.42
C SER A 275 -12.63 -1.96 33.45
N ASN A 276 -13.18 -0.79 33.78
CA ASN A 276 -12.47 0.49 33.95
C ASN A 276 -11.84 1.07 32.67
N LYS A 277 -12.12 0.50 31.48
CA LYS A 277 -11.56 0.97 30.21
C LYS A 277 -11.79 2.47 29.95
N GLU A 278 -13.04 2.92 30.01
CA GLU A 278 -13.38 4.34 29.74
C GLU A 278 -12.86 5.29 30.83
N GLU A 279 -12.79 4.82 32.08
CA GLU A 279 -12.19 5.57 33.19
C GLU A 279 -10.69 5.81 32.95
N LEU A 280 -9.96 4.75 32.56
CA LEU A 280 -8.54 4.83 32.21
C LEU A 280 -8.29 5.75 31.01
N LEU A 281 -9.13 5.66 29.97
CA LEU A 281 -9.06 6.58 28.82
C LEU A 281 -9.29 8.04 29.23
N THR A 282 -10.22 8.28 30.16
CA THR A 282 -10.48 9.63 30.69
C THR A 282 -9.32 10.12 31.55
N LYS A 283 -8.72 9.25 32.37
CA LYS A 283 -7.53 9.56 33.18
C LYS A 283 -6.35 9.98 32.28
N SER A 284 -6.08 9.22 31.21
CA SER A 284 -5.03 9.55 30.24
C SER A 284 -5.26 10.91 29.55
N LYS A 285 -6.50 11.23 29.16
CA LYS A 285 -6.84 12.55 28.60
C LYS A 285 -6.60 13.69 29.60
N LEU A 286 -6.99 13.51 30.86
CA LEU A 286 -6.81 14.52 31.91
C LEU A 286 -5.32 14.81 32.16
N MET A 287 -4.50 13.77 32.19
CA MET A 287 -3.04 13.89 32.31
C MET A 287 -2.43 14.61 31.11
N ALA A 288 -2.87 14.32 29.89
CA ALA A 288 -2.35 14.98 28.69
C ALA A 288 -2.67 16.49 28.66
N LYS A 289 -3.80 16.90 29.25
CA LYS A 289 -4.24 18.30 29.31
C LYS A 289 -3.29 19.19 30.14
N THR A 290 -2.49 18.62 31.04
CA THR A 290 -1.58 19.39 31.89
C THR A 290 -0.31 19.86 31.17
N ARG A 291 -0.06 19.38 29.93
CA ARG A 291 1.17 19.66 29.17
C ARG A 291 0.98 20.71 28.08
N ASN A 292 0.39 20.32 26.95
CA ASN A 292 0.15 21.20 25.80
C ASN A 292 -1.02 20.69 24.94
N ASP A 293 -1.61 21.60 24.16
CA ASP A 293 -2.80 21.31 23.36
C ASP A 293 -2.54 20.26 22.27
N HIS A 294 -1.35 20.25 21.66
CA HIS A 294 -1.00 19.31 20.60
C HIS A 294 -0.93 17.86 21.09
N PHE A 295 -0.28 17.63 22.22
CA PHE A 295 -0.19 16.33 22.88
C PHE A 295 -1.57 15.88 23.39
N TYR A 296 -2.35 16.81 23.96
CA TYR A 296 -3.72 16.52 24.35
C TYR A 296 -4.58 16.08 23.17
N GLU A 297 -4.46 16.74 22.01
CA GLU A 297 -5.19 16.36 20.78
C GLU A 297 -4.80 14.95 20.31
N LEU A 298 -3.50 14.63 20.30
CA LEU A 298 -2.98 13.31 19.94
C LEU A 298 -3.55 12.20 20.85
N ILE A 299 -3.48 12.41 22.17
CA ILE A 299 -4.03 11.48 23.18
C ILE A 299 -5.55 11.37 23.03
N CYS A 300 -6.26 12.46 22.72
CA CYS A 300 -7.70 12.42 22.49
C CYS A 300 -8.07 11.57 21.28
N VAL A 301 -7.34 11.69 20.17
CA VAL A 301 -7.58 10.91 18.95
C VAL A 301 -7.30 9.43 19.18
N GLU A 302 -6.18 9.09 19.83
CA GLU A 302 -5.84 7.70 20.16
C GLU A 302 -6.82 7.10 21.16
N ALA A 303 -7.13 7.80 22.26
CA ALA A 303 -8.09 7.33 23.25
C ALA A 303 -9.49 7.10 22.65
N SER A 304 -9.92 7.95 21.72
CA SER A 304 -11.19 7.79 21.01
C SER A 304 -11.16 6.59 20.03
N SER A 305 -9.98 6.25 19.50
CA SER A 305 -9.79 5.04 18.69
C SER A 305 -9.91 3.77 19.54
N LEU A 306 -9.59 3.84 20.84
CA LEU A 306 -9.69 2.71 21.77
C LEU A 306 -11.06 2.62 22.46
N SER A 307 -11.81 3.72 22.52
CA SER A 307 -13.12 3.81 23.18
C SER A 307 -14.14 2.81 22.64
N GLU A 308 -15.06 2.40 23.51
CA GLU A 308 -16.19 1.52 23.22
C GLU A 308 -17.37 2.22 22.55
N LYS A 309 -17.35 3.56 22.48
CA LYS A 309 -18.42 4.33 21.85
C LYS A 309 -18.53 3.95 20.36
N GLN A 310 -19.76 3.70 19.91
CA GLN A 310 -20.03 3.55 18.49
C GLN A 310 -19.93 4.94 17.85
N ASN A 311 -18.89 5.12 17.05
CA ASN A 311 -18.70 6.33 16.28
C ASN A 311 -19.48 6.20 14.97
N SER A 312 -20.11 7.28 14.52
CA SER A 312 -20.65 7.30 13.17
C SER A 312 -19.52 7.23 12.15
N LEU A 313 -19.84 6.84 10.91
CA LEU A 313 -18.85 6.82 9.82
C LEU A 313 -18.20 8.21 9.62
N ALA A 314 -18.97 9.27 9.81
CA ALA A 314 -18.50 10.65 9.77
C ALA A 314 -17.48 10.94 10.88
N ASP A 315 -17.81 10.61 12.13
CA ASP A 315 -16.92 10.86 13.26
C ASP A 315 -15.59 10.09 13.12
N MET A 316 -15.65 8.86 12.62
CA MET A 316 -14.44 8.07 12.31
C MET A 316 -13.62 8.70 11.19
N GLY A 317 -14.28 9.31 10.21
CA GLY A 317 -13.65 10.05 9.13
C GLY A 317 -12.91 11.29 9.60
N ASP A 318 -13.56 12.10 10.43
CA ASP A 318 -12.95 13.29 11.01
C ASP A 318 -11.76 12.90 11.90
N CYS A 319 -11.90 11.86 12.73
CA CYS A 319 -10.80 11.36 13.55
C CYS A 319 -9.64 10.82 12.71
N LEU A 320 -9.92 10.17 11.58
CA LEU A 320 -8.88 9.73 10.64
C LEU A 320 -8.13 10.93 10.04
N ALA A 321 -8.85 11.95 9.59
CA ALA A 321 -8.24 13.18 9.05
C ALA A 321 -7.36 13.88 10.11
N THR A 322 -7.84 13.98 11.35
CA THR A 322 -7.05 14.53 12.47
C THR A 322 -5.82 13.68 12.76
N SER A 323 -5.95 12.34 12.77
CA SER A 323 -4.79 11.45 12.99
C SER A 323 -3.70 11.62 11.92
N GLN A 324 -4.09 11.84 10.65
CA GLN A 324 -3.16 12.11 9.55
C GLN A 324 -2.49 13.48 9.69
N LYS A 325 -3.25 14.50 10.05
CA LYS A 325 -2.71 15.85 10.31
C LYS A 325 -1.68 15.85 11.44
N LEU A 326 -1.91 15.05 12.48
CA LEU A 326 -1.02 14.90 13.63
C LEU A 326 0.12 13.89 13.38
N GLY A 327 0.11 13.15 12.27
CA GLY A 327 1.11 12.12 11.96
C GLY A 327 1.06 10.90 12.90
N HIS A 328 -0.09 10.60 13.50
CA HIS A 328 -0.23 9.52 14.49
C HIS A 328 -0.59 8.18 13.84
N LEU A 329 0.43 7.44 13.39
CA LEU A 329 0.30 6.19 12.64
C LEU A 329 -0.62 5.15 13.31
N GLY A 330 -0.50 4.97 14.64
CA GLY A 330 -1.29 3.96 15.34
C GLY A 330 -2.79 4.25 15.31
N ALA A 331 -3.17 5.52 15.50
CA ALA A 331 -4.58 5.92 15.42
C ALA A 331 -5.11 5.82 13.98
N GLU A 332 -4.31 6.20 12.97
CA GLU A 332 -4.67 6.03 11.56
C GLU A 332 -5.03 4.58 11.25
N ILE A 333 -4.17 3.62 11.64
CA ILE A 333 -4.40 2.19 11.38
C ILE A 333 -5.68 1.70 12.08
N LEU A 334 -5.91 2.11 13.33
CA LEU A 334 -7.09 1.70 14.09
C LEU A 334 -8.39 2.28 13.50
N TYR A 335 -8.40 3.54 13.09
CA TYR A 335 -9.59 4.14 12.44
C TYR A 335 -9.85 3.55 11.06
N LEU A 336 -8.82 3.33 10.24
CA LEU A 336 -8.96 2.62 8.97
C LEU A 336 -9.59 1.24 9.17
N ARG A 337 -9.15 0.50 10.21
CA ARG A 337 -9.72 -0.80 10.56
C ARG A 337 -11.18 -0.71 11.01
N LYS A 338 -11.54 0.28 11.84
CA LYS A 338 -12.93 0.51 12.28
C LYS A 338 -13.86 0.88 11.11
N ILE A 339 -13.39 1.73 10.19
CA ILE A 339 -14.15 2.11 8.98
C ILE A 339 -14.40 0.88 8.12
N LEU A 340 -13.38 0.05 7.89
CA LEU A 340 -13.52 -1.22 7.18
C LEU A 340 -14.54 -2.15 7.84
N ASP A 341 -14.50 -2.29 9.17
CA ASP A 341 -15.49 -3.08 9.90
C ASP A 341 -16.92 -2.52 9.77
N SER A 342 -17.08 -1.20 9.62
CA SER A 342 -18.39 -0.58 9.33
C SER A 342 -18.88 -1.00 7.95
N HIS A 343 -18.03 -0.89 6.93
CA HIS A 343 -18.37 -1.32 5.56
C HIS A 343 -18.76 -2.80 5.50
N LEU A 344 -18.02 -3.67 6.19
CA LEU A 344 -18.28 -5.11 6.21
C LEU A 344 -19.57 -5.49 6.95
N LYS A 345 -20.11 -4.61 7.81
CA LYS A 345 -21.37 -4.82 8.54
C LYS A 345 -22.57 -4.17 7.84
N ASP A 346 -22.35 -3.22 6.95
CA ASP A 346 -23.42 -2.50 6.28
C ASP A 346 -24.20 -3.40 5.31
N ARG A 347 -25.51 -3.10 5.19
CA ARG A 347 -26.39 -3.80 4.25
C ARG A 347 -26.06 -3.39 2.82
N PHE A 348 -26.17 -4.33 1.88
CA PHE A 348 -25.90 -4.08 0.47
C PHE A 348 -26.74 -2.93 -0.13
N ALA A 349 -27.97 -2.71 0.34
CA ALA A 349 -28.84 -1.62 -0.11
C ALA A 349 -28.34 -0.21 0.25
N LYS A 350 -27.38 -0.07 1.18
CA LYS A 350 -26.75 1.21 1.50
C LYS A 350 -25.59 1.55 0.56
N TYR A 351 -25.14 0.59 -0.26
CA TYR A 351 -24.08 0.84 -1.23
C TYR A 351 -24.66 1.57 -2.43
N GLU A 352 -24.21 2.81 -2.64
CA GLU A 352 -24.56 3.59 -3.82
C GLU A 352 -23.61 3.21 -4.99
N PRO A 353 -24.12 3.07 -6.22
CA PRO A 353 -23.30 2.95 -7.42
C PRO A 353 -22.45 4.19 -7.64
N ASP A 354 -21.26 4.02 -8.22
CA ASP A 354 -20.41 5.14 -8.58
C ASP A 354 -20.94 5.74 -9.91
N GLU A 355 -21.78 6.78 -9.83
CA GLU A 355 -22.49 7.37 -10.99
C GLU A 355 -21.57 8.04 -12.03
N ILE A 356 -20.29 8.29 -11.71
CA ILE A 356 -19.35 9.03 -12.56
C ILE A 356 -18.17 8.13 -12.97
N VAL A 357 -17.71 8.24 -14.22
CA VAL A 357 -16.43 7.67 -14.66
C VAL A 357 -15.30 8.42 -13.96
N VAL A 358 -14.88 7.88 -12.82
CA VAL A 358 -13.85 8.49 -12.01
C VAL A 358 -12.47 8.24 -12.63
N LEU A 359 -11.83 9.30 -13.12
CA LEU A 359 -10.44 9.27 -13.61
C LEU A 359 -9.43 9.04 -12.47
N ASP A 360 -9.74 9.46 -11.24
CA ASP A 360 -8.92 9.26 -10.03
C ASP A 360 -9.74 8.68 -8.87
N SER A 361 -9.71 7.35 -8.75
CA SER A 361 -10.46 6.58 -7.74
C SER A 361 -10.13 6.97 -6.31
N MET A 362 -8.92 7.50 -6.04
CA MET A 362 -8.53 7.92 -4.70
C MET A 362 -9.14 9.26 -4.32
N LYS A 363 -9.20 10.22 -5.25
CA LYS A 363 -9.85 11.51 -5.00
C LYS A 363 -11.36 11.36 -4.86
N HIS A 364 -11.99 10.55 -5.69
CA HIS A 364 -13.42 10.28 -5.58
C HIS A 364 -13.76 9.55 -4.29
N ALA A 365 -13.04 8.49 -3.91
CA ALA A 365 -13.32 7.80 -2.65
C ALA A 365 -13.18 8.73 -1.43
N ALA A 366 -12.21 9.66 -1.45
CA ALA A 366 -12.09 10.69 -0.42
C ALA A 366 -13.27 11.69 -0.41
N LEU A 367 -13.77 12.08 -1.59
CA LEU A 367 -14.94 12.96 -1.75
C LEU A 367 -16.26 12.26 -1.39
N THR A 368 -16.50 11.04 -1.86
CA THR A 368 -17.70 10.26 -1.54
C THR A 368 -17.79 9.95 -0.05
N PHE A 369 -16.64 9.70 0.58
CA PHE A 369 -16.56 9.53 2.02
C PHE A 369 -16.81 10.83 2.79
N SER A 370 -16.32 11.99 2.32
CA SER A 370 -16.66 13.28 2.95
C SER A 370 -18.15 13.62 2.83
N HIS A 371 -18.82 13.10 1.79
CA HIS A 371 -20.28 13.13 1.65
C HIS A 371 -21.03 12.05 2.45
N LYS A 372 -20.33 11.29 3.31
CA LYS A 372 -20.89 10.25 4.19
C LYS A 372 -21.60 9.09 3.46
N ARG A 373 -21.22 8.83 2.21
CA ARG A 373 -21.77 7.76 1.38
C ARG A 373 -20.85 6.55 1.36
N VAL A 374 -21.44 5.37 1.22
CA VAL A 374 -20.73 4.09 1.12
C VAL A 374 -20.87 3.57 -0.30
N SER A 375 -19.75 3.26 -0.95
CA SER A 375 -19.70 2.64 -2.28
C SER A 375 -18.64 1.53 -2.35
N PRO A 376 -18.66 0.65 -3.37
CA PRO A 376 -17.61 -0.35 -3.55
C PRO A 376 -16.21 0.28 -3.64
N GLN A 377 -16.08 1.44 -4.29
CA GLN A 377 -14.82 2.18 -4.34
C GLN A 377 -14.33 2.64 -2.96
N THR A 378 -15.21 3.16 -2.10
CA THR A 378 -14.82 3.58 -0.73
C THR A 378 -14.30 2.40 0.10
N LEU A 379 -14.94 1.22 0.01
CA LEU A 379 -14.48 0.00 0.67
C LEU A 379 -13.06 -0.38 0.21
N VAL A 380 -12.81 -0.37 -1.10
CA VAL A 380 -11.50 -0.71 -1.68
C VAL A 380 -10.45 0.33 -1.33
N TYR A 381 -10.82 1.61 -1.27
CA TYR A 381 -9.94 2.70 -0.86
C TYR A 381 -9.43 2.49 0.57
N PHE A 382 -10.33 2.28 1.54
CA PHE A 382 -9.93 2.05 2.92
C PHE A 382 -9.14 0.76 3.09
N TRP A 383 -9.47 -0.27 2.31
CA TRP A 383 -8.72 -1.53 2.29
C TRP A 383 -7.28 -1.30 1.84
N ASN A 384 -7.08 -0.60 0.72
CA ASN A 384 -5.74 -0.32 0.19
C ASN A 384 -4.93 0.54 1.16
N ARG A 385 -5.54 1.61 1.72
CA ARG A 385 -4.88 2.47 2.72
C ARG A 385 -4.46 1.68 3.96
N TRP A 386 -5.35 0.86 4.50
CA TRP A 386 -5.03 0.02 5.65
C TRP A 386 -3.91 -0.97 5.32
N ARG A 387 -4.02 -1.67 4.18
CA ARG A 387 -3.03 -2.62 3.69
C ARG A 387 -1.66 -1.98 3.57
N GLU A 388 -1.55 -0.81 2.94
CA GLU A 388 -0.29 -0.06 2.79
C GLU A 388 0.42 0.15 4.13
N LYS A 389 -0.31 0.58 5.16
CA LYS A 389 0.26 0.79 6.50
C LYS A 389 0.74 -0.52 7.14
N ILE A 390 0.00 -1.62 6.97
CA ILE A 390 0.45 -2.93 7.48
C ILE A 390 1.67 -3.45 6.71
N LEU A 391 1.75 -3.21 5.40
CA LEU A 391 2.95 -3.53 4.62
C LEU A 391 4.17 -2.73 5.11
N SER A 392 4.00 -1.47 5.54
CA SER A 392 5.07 -0.71 6.18
C SER A 392 5.55 -1.37 7.49
N ILE A 393 4.65 -1.97 8.27
CA ILE A 393 5.03 -2.74 9.46
C ILE A 393 5.82 -4.01 9.08
N LEU A 394 5.43 -4.71 8.02
CA LEU A 394 6.17 -5.88 7.54
C LEU A 394 7.58 -5.49 7.04
N VAL A 395 7.71 -4.34 6.37
CA VAL A 395 9.01 -3.79 5.95
C VAL A 395 9.87 -3.46 7.18
N TYR A 396 9.29 -2.81 8.20
CA TYR A 396 9.95 -2.58 9.47
C TYR A 396 10.46 -3.88 10.10
N LEU A 397 9.62 -4.91 10.20
CA LEU A 397 9.99 -6.21 10.77
C LEU A 397 11.15 -6.86 9.98
N GLY A 398 11.21 -6.67 8.66
CA GLY A 398 12.33 -7.11 7.82
C GLY A 398 13.61 -6.28 7.97
N SER A 399 13.52 -5.08 8.56
CA SER A 399 14.66 -4.18 8.78
C SER A 399 15.32 -4.33 10.16
N ILE A 400 14.73 -5.08 11.09
CA ILE A 400 15.26 -5.29 12.44
C ILE A 400 16.65 -5.92 12.36
N GLY A 401 17.65 -5.27 12.99
CA GLY A 401 19.06 -5.67 12.92
C GLY A 401 19.85 -5.07 11.74
N THR A 402 19.23 -4.18 10.96
CA THR A 402 19.89 -3.43 9.87
C THR A 402 20.05 -1.94 10.21
N ILE A 403 20.83 -1.20 9.41
CA ILE A 403 21.05 0.25 9.60
C ILE A 403 19.74 1.05 9.47
N HIS A 404 18.77 0.53 8.69
CA HIS A 404 17.49 1.19 8.39
C HIS A 404 16.42 1.03 9.47
N GLU A 405 16.68 0.29 10.55
CA GLU A 405 15.70 0.10 11.64
C GLU A 405 15.20 1.44 12.23
N LYS A 406 16.07 2.45 12.28
CA LYS A 406 15.77 3.78 12.83
C LYS A 406 14.79 4.60 11.97
N ASP A 407 14.63 4.26 10.69
CA ASP A 407 13.77 5.00 9.75
C ASP A 407 12.27 4.71 10.00
N TYR A 408 11.96 3.69 10.81
CA TYR A 408 10.61 3.15 11.01
C TYR A 408 10.07 3.30 12.44
N LYS A 409 10.48 4.35 13.18
CA LYS A 409 10.11 4.57 14.59
C LYS A 409 8.60 4.42 14.87
N GLY A 410 7.74 5.01 14.04
CA GLY A 410 6.28 4.89 14.22
C GLY A 410 5.74 3.47 14.01
N CYS A 411 6.34 2.70 13.08
CA CYS A 411 5.97 1.30 12.86
C CYS A 411 6.45 0.41 14.01
N GLU A 412 7.63 0.68 14.57
CA GLU A 412 8.14 0.02 15.78
C GLU A 412 7.21 0.24 16.96
N GLU A 413 6.90 1.50 17.30
CA GLU A 413 6.04 1.86 18.42
C GLU A 413 4.66 1.19 18.31
N PHE A 414 4.02 1.27 17.14
CA PHE A 414 2.72 0.64 16.92
C PHE A 414 2.80 -0.88 16.95
N CYS A 415 3.78 -1.50 16.29
CA CYS A 415 3.89 -2.97 16.23
C CYS A 415 4.11 -3.57 17.63
N LEU A 416 5.03 -2.99 18.40
CA LEU A 416 5.30 -3.41 19.78
C LEU A 416 4.08 -3.17 20.68
N GLY A 417 3.45 -2.00 20.58
CA GLY A 417 2.26 -1.69 21.36
C GLY A 417 1.07 -2.59 21.05
N TYR A 418 0.81 -2.82 19.76
CA TYR A 418 -0.29 -3.66 19.28
C TYR A 418 -0.09 -5.13 19.68
N LEU A 419 1.13 -5.68 19.59
CA LEU A 419 1.42 -7.06 19.99
C LEU A 419 1.61 -7.24 21.50
N GLY A 420 1.66 -6.14 22.27
CA GLY A 420 1.86 -6.17 23.71
C GLY A 420 3.27 -6.62 24.10
N VAL A 421 4.29 -6.06 23.45
CA VAL A 421 5.70 -6.43 23.63
C VAL A 421 6.52 -5.22 24.05
N CYS A 422 7.42 -5.40 25.02
CA CYS A 422 8.42 -4.42 25.42
C CYS A 422 9.80 -4.84 24.91
N LYS A 423 10.52 -3.93 24.26
CA LYS A 423 11.88 -4.15 23.78
C LYS A 423 12.90 -3.70 24.83
N MET A 424 13.89 -4.54 25.11
CA MET A 424 15.03 -4.24 25.99
C MET A 424 16.33 -4.56 25.23
N VAL A 425 17.33 -3.69 25.33
CA VAL A 425 18.65 -3.94 24.74
C VAL A 425 19.59 -4.42 25.84
N GLN A 426 20.08 -5.65 25.73
CA GLN A 426 21.10 -6.22 26.64
C GLN A 426 22.32 -6.64 25.82
N ASN A 427 23.50 -6.13 26.17
CA ASN A 427 24.79 -6.48 25.55
C ASN A 427 24.80 -6.37 24.00
N GLY A 428 24.11 -5.36 23.46
CA GLY A 428 23.97 -5.15 22.01
C GLY A 428 22.92 -6.04 21.31
N SER A 429 22.26 -6.94 22.04
CA SER A 429 21.17 -7.78 21.54
C SER A 429 19.80 -7.29 22.04
N SER A 430 18.79 -7.28 21.16
CA SER A 430 17.41 -6.91 21.54
C SER A 430 16.65 -8.13 22.05
N ILE A 431 16.16 -8.04 23.28
CA ILE A 431 15.29 -9.01 23.95
C ILE A 431 13.88 -8.42 24.01
N TYR A 432 12.88 -9.22 23.67
CA TYR A 432 11.48 -8.83 23.60
C TYR A 432 10.70 -9.51 24.72
N ILE A 433 9.99 -8.72 25.52
CA ILE A 433 9.29 -9.15 26.73
C ILE A 433 7.78 -9.04 26.50
N LEU A 434 7.06 -10.12 26.78
CA LEU A 434 5.61 -10.18 26.57
C LEU A 434 4.83 -9.64 27.76
N LEU A 435 3.87 -8.75 27.50
CA LEU A 435 2.90 -8.28 28.50
C LEU A 435 1.74 -9.27 28.71
N LYS A 436 1.42 -10.08 27.69
CA LYS A 436 0.38 -11.13 27.73
C LYS A 436 0.91 -12.40 27.08
N ALA A 437 1.32 -13.37 27.90
CA ALA A 437 1.93 -14.62 27.43
C ALA A 437 0.94 -15.55 26.69
N ASP A 438 -0.37 -15.40 26.93
CA ASP A 438 -1.46 -16.18 26.33
C ASP A 438 -2.03 -15.55 25.04
N ALA A 439 -1.42 -14.47 24.54
CA ALA A 439 -1.88 -13.78 23.33
C ALA A 439 -1.90 -14.72 22.11
N TYR A 440 -2.95 -14.61 21.28
CA TYR A 440 -3.18 -15.55 20.16
C TYR A 440 -2.04 -15.61 19.14
N TRP A 441 -1.35 -14.50 18.89
CA TRP A 441 -0.23 -14.44 17.95
C TRP A 441 0.97 -15.31 18.39
N MET A 442 1.03 -15.71 19.66
CA MET A 442 2.04 -16.62 20.21
C MET A 442 1.74 -18.11 19.98
N LYS A 443 0.55 -18.48 19.48
CA LYS A 443 0.09 -19.88 19.41
C LYS A 443 1.02 -20.81 18.62
N ASN A 444 1.73 -20.29 17.62
CA ASN A 444 2.62 -21.07 16.75
C ASN A 444 4.10 -20.95 17.14
N VAL A 445 4.42 -20.21 18.21
CA VAL A 445 5.80 -20.08 18.70
C VAL A 445 6.13 -21.29 19.57
N CYS A 446 7.28 -21.92 19.33
CA CYS A 446 7.70 -23.09 20.08
C CYS A 446 7.91 -22.73 21.56
N HIS A 447 7.16 -23.35 22.48
CA HIS A 447 7.32 -23.09 23.91
C HIS A 447 8.73 -23.36 24.46
N ARG A 448 9.53 -24.19 23.77
CA ARG A 448 10.94 -24.48 24.14
C ARG A 448 11.91 -23.37 23.71
N SER A 449 11.53 -22.52 22.75
CA SER A 449 12.41 -21.45 22.24
C SER A 449 12.28 -20.15 23.04
N VAL A 450 11.21 -20.01 23.81
CA VAL A 450 10.90 -18.82 24.62
C VAL A 450 11.46 -19.01 26.03
N ARG A 451 12.18 -18.02 26.57
CA ARG A 451 12.74 -18.09 27.92
C ARG A 451 11.66 -17.68 28.92
N ARG A 452 11.45 -18.50 29.96
CA ARG A 452 10.57 -18.19 31.08
C ARG A 452 11.41 -17.96 32.33
N ASN A 453 11.25 -16.79 32.93
CA ASN A 453 11.87 -16.44 34.20
C ASN A 453 10.77 -16.06 35.19
N GLY A 454 10.26 -17.06 35.93
CA GLY A 454 9.02 -16.91 36.70
C GLY A 454 7.82 -16.64 35.78
N GLU A 455 7.08 -15.56 36.04
CA GLU A 455 5.93 -15.11 35.25
C GLU A 455 6.31 -14.38 33.94
N LEU A 456 7.59 -14.00 33.81
CA LEU A 456 8.09 -13.27 32.66
C LEU A 456 8.43 -14.18 31.49
N VAL A 457 7.92 -13.82 30.32
CA VAL A 457 8.12 -14.57 29.07
C VAL A 457 8.87 -13.68 28.09
N THR A 458 10.06 -14.13 27.67
CA THR A 458 10.96 -13.35 26.79
C THR A 458 11.36 -14.13 25.54
N MET A 459 11.54 -13.41 24.43
CA MET A 459 11.93 -13.94 23.14
C MET A 459 13.07 -13.12 22.53
N ASP A 460 13.87 -13.76 21.68
CA ASP A 460 14.87 -13.07 20.87
C ASP A 460 14.23 -12.35 19.66
N ALA A 461 15.03 -11.51 18.99
CA ALA A 461 14.60 -10.75 17.83
C ALA A 461 14.09 -11.60 16.67
N HIS A 462 14.73 -12.74 16.38
CA HIS A 462 14.35 -13.60 15.27
C HIS A 462 12.99 -14.26 15.51
N GLN A 463 12.76 -14.71 16.74
CA GLN A 463 11.47 -15.28 17.16
C GLN A 463 10.35 -14.24 17.10
N PHE A 464 10.61 -13.03 17.62
CA PHE A 464 9.66 -11.93 17.55
C PHE A 464 9.28 -11.60 16.10
N VAL A 465 10.27 -11.38 15.23
CA VAL A 465 10.05 -11.06 13.82
C VAL A 465 9.23 -12.13 13.13
N SER A 466 9.59 -13.40 13.30
CA SER A 466 8.89 -14.52 12.65
C SER A 466 7.42 -14.60 13.08
N ALA A 467 7.15 -14.49 14.38
CA ALA A 467 5.81 -14.54 14.93
C ALA A 467 4.95 -13.32 14.53
N ALA A 468 5.53 -12.11 14.62
CA ALA A 468 4.88 -10.87 14.23
C ALA A 468 4.55 -10.84 12.73
N GLN A 469 5.48 -11.25 11.86
CA GLN A 469 5.25 -11.36 10.42
C GLN A 469 4.13 -12.36 10.12
N SER A 470 4.16 -13.54 10.75
CA SER A 470 3.09 -14.53 10.56
C SER A 470 1.72 -14.00 10.98
N TYR A 471 1.64 -13.21 12.05
CA TYR A 471 0.40 -12.60 12.49
C TYR A 471 -0.11 -11.55 11.50
N TRP A 472 0.73 -10.57 11.12
CA TRP A 472 0.32 -9.50 10.22
C TRP A 472 -0.04 -10.00 8.81
N VAL A 473 0.69 -10.99 8.28
CA VAL A 473 0.34 -11.67 7.02
C VAL A 473 -1.01 -12.36 7.13
N SER A 474 -1.27 -13.03 8.26
CA SER A 474 -2.58 -13.67 8.51
C SER A 474 -3.70 -12.64 8.57
N GLU A 475 -3.51 -11.52 9.28
CA GLU A 475 -4.52 -10.46 9.39
C GLU A 475 -4.85 -9.83 8.04
N VAL A 476 -3.83 -9.48 7.24
CA VAL A 476 -4.03 -8.95 5.88
C VAL A 476 -4.76 -9.97 5.02
N THR A 477 -4.37 -11.24 5.07
CA THR A 477 -5.03 -12.28 4.27
C THR A 477 -6.49 -12.50 4.69
N CYS A 478 -6.77 -12.60 5.99
CA CYS A 478 -8.12 -12.81 6.51
C CYS A 478 -9.05 -11.63 6.20
N LEU A 479 -8.61 -10.40 6.47
CA LEU A 479 -9.41 -9.22 6.17
C LEU A 479 -9.61 -9.05 4.67
N GLY A 480 -8.57 -9.30 3.86
CA GLY A 480 -8.67 -9.27 2.41
C GLY A 480 -9.72 -10.25 1.87
N ILE A 481 -9.78 -11.47 2.42
CA ILE A 481 -10.83 -12.44 2.08
C ILE A 481 -12.22 -11.92 2.47
N SER A 482 -12.38 -11.29 3.63
CA SER A 482 -13.67 -10.69 4.03
C SER A 482 -14.10 -9.55 3.10
N VAL A 483 -13.16 -8.71 2.64
CA VAL A 483 -13.43 -7.67 1.63
C VAL A 483 -13.84 -8.30 0.30
N LEU A 484 -13.15 -9.36 -0.15
CA LEU A 484 -13.52 -10.10 -1.36
C LEU A 484 -14.92 -10.74 -1.24
N GLN A 485 -15.26 -11.31 -0.09
CA GLN A 485 -16.59 -11.85 0.18
C GLN A 485 -17.67 -10.78 0.08
N GLN A 486 -17.43 -9.60 0.65
CA GLN A 486 -18.36 -8.48 0.58
C GLN A 486 -18.54 -7.98 -0.86
N LEU A 487 -17.45 -7.83 -1.62
CA LEU A 487 -17.52 -7.44 -3.03
C LEU A 487 -18.23 -8.48 -3.90
N GLU A 488 -18.00 -9.77 -3.65
CA GLU A 488 -18.68 -10.85 -4.37
C GLU A 488 -20.19 -10.87 -4.06
N ALA A 489 -20.57 -10.62 -2.80
CA ALA A 489 -21.96 -10.48 -2.42
C ALA A 489 -22.62 -9.24 -3.05
N LEU A 490 -21.90 -8.11 -3.11
CA LEU A 490 -22.33 -6.90 -3.83
C LEU A 490 -22.51 -7.16 -5.32
N TYR A 491 -21.59 -7.90 -5.95
CA TYR A 491 -21.72 -8.30 -7.35
C TYR A 491 -23.00 -9.13 -7.57
N GLY A 492 -23.27 -10.11 -6.71
CA GLY A 492 -24.49 -10.91 -6.77
C GLY A 492 -25.76 -10.07 -6.56
N PHE A 493 -25.74 -9.12 -5.62
CA PHE A 493 -26.82 -8.16 -5.41
C PHE A 493 -27.03 -7.27 -6.65
N TYR A 494 -25.96 -6.82 -7.30
CA TYR A 494 -26.05 -5.99 -8.50
C TYR A 494 -26.55 -6.78 -9.70
N LEU A 495 -26.21 -8.08 -9.79
CA LEU A 495 -26.70 -8.96 -10.84
C LEU A 495 -28.21 -9.17 -10.77
N GLY A 496 -28.77 -9.27 -9.57
CA GLY A 496 -30.22 -9.42 -9.34
C GLY A 496 -31.04 -8.15 -9.52
N ASN A 497 -30.39 -6.98 -9.65
CA ASN A 497 -31.03 -5.68 -9.79
C ASN A 497 -30.65 -5.03 -11.14
N SER A 498 -31.38 -4.00 -11.56
CA SER A 498 -31.22 -3.33 -12.86
C SER A 498 -30.00 -2.37 -12.93
N PHE A 499 -28.89 -2.70 -12.27
CA PHE A 499 -27.64 -1.90 -12.32
C PHE A 499 -26.91 -2.04 -13.67
N SER A 500 -26.12 -1.02 -14.00
CA SER A 500 -25.38 -0.93 -15.27
C SER A 500 -24.31 -2.03 -15.39
N LEU A 501 -23.88 -2.30 -16.63
CA LEU A 501 -22.76 -3.22 -16.86
C LEU A 501 -21.46 -2.64 -16.29
N PHE A 502 -21.31 -1.30 -16.33
CA PHE A 502 -20.16 -0.60 -15.80
C PHE A 502 -19.98 -0.86 -14.30
N ASP A 503 -21.05 -0.80 -13.51
CA ASP A 503 -21.00 -1.03 -12.06
C ASP A 503 -20.56 -2.46 -11.73
N LYS A 504 -21.19 -3.43 -12.39
CA LYS A 504 -20.89 -4.86 -12.26
C LYS A 504 -19.44 -5.17 -12.64
N ALA A 505 -18.98 -4.54 -13.72
CA ALA A 505 -17.61 -4.69 -14.19
C ALA A 505 -16.59 -4.06 -13.23
N THR A 506 -16.89 -2.88 -12.68
CA THR A 506 -16.02 -2.19 -11.73
C THR A 506 -15.81 -3.03 -10.46
N ILE A 507 -16.87 -3.67 -9.93
CA ILE A 507 -16.74 -4.61 -8.82
C ILE A 507 -15.81 -5.78 -9.19
N THR A 508 -15.96 -6.35 -10.41
CA THR A 508 -15.09 -7.43 -10.89
C THR A 508 -13.63 -6.99 -10.95
N LEU A 509 -13.35 -5.78 -11.44
CA LEU A 509 -11.99 -5.22 -11.47
C LEU A 509 -11.42 -5.07 -10.05
N HIS A 510 -12.23 -4.61 -9.09
CA HIS A 510 -11.81 -4.50 -7.70
C HIS A 510 -11.50 -5.86 -7.06
N ILE A 511 -12.34 -6.87 -7.28
CA ILE A 511 -12.09 -8.25 -6.81
C ILE A 511 -10.77 -8.77 -7.38
N LEU A 512 -10.56 -8.60 -8.70
CA LEU A 512 -9.35 -9.05 -9.36
C LEU A 512 -8.11 -8.33 -8.81
N LYS A 513 -8.17 -7.00 -8.67
CA LYS A 513 -7.05 -6.19 -8.15
C LYS A 513 -6.66 -6.57 -6.72
N ILE A 514 -7.65 -6.74 -5.84
CA ILE A 514 -7.39 -7.15 -4.45
C ILE A 514 -6.81 -8.55 -4.42
N THR A 515 -7.33 -9.46 -5.25
CA THR A 515 -6.83 -10.83 -5.31
C THR A 515 -5.37 -10.89 -5.78
N MET A 516 -5.03 -10.14 -6.84
CA MET A 516 -3.64 -10.04 -7.30
C MET A 516 -2.73 -9.49 -6.21
N GLY A 517 -3.13 -8.40 -5.53
CA GLY A 517 -2.35 -7.79 -4.46
C GLY A 517 -2.19 -8.66 -3.20
N LEU A 518 -3.12 -9.58 -2.94
CA LEU A 518 -3.00 -10.55 -1.85
C LEU A 518 -2.07 -11.72 -2.20
N ILE A 519 -2.04 -12.14 -3.47
CA ILE A 519 -1.18 -13.23 -3.98
C ILE A 519 0.27 -12.76 -4.15
N GLU A 520 0.53 -11.45 -4.16
CA GLU A 520 1.89 -10.92 -4.26
C GLU A 520 2.86 -11.56 -3.24
N PRO A 521 4.10 -11.92 -3.65
CA PRO A 521 5.08 -12.57 -2.78
C PRO A 521 5.41 -11.76 -1.52
N LYS A 522 5.25 -10.42 -1.58
CA LYS A 522 5.45 -9.53 -0.44
C LYS A 522 4.42 -9.73 0.67
N VAL A 523 3.27 -10.35 0.36
CA VAL A 523 2.15 -10.60 1.28
C VAL A 523 2.07 -12.08 1.64
N LEU A 524 2.15 -12.98 0.66
CA LEU A 524 2.08 -14.42 0.88
C LEU A 524 3.42 -15.09 0.53
N ASN A 525 4.14 -15.56 1.57
CA ASN A 525 5.32 -16.42 1.42
C ASN A 525 4.98 -17.92 1.28
N ARG A 526 3.69 -18.29 1.38
CA ARG A 526 3.18 -19.67 1.32
C ARG A 526 2.12 -19.82 0.23
N GLU A 527 1.76 -21.06 -0.09
CA GLU A 527 0.66 -21.35 -1.02
C GLU A 527 -0.59 -20.54 -0.67
N ALA A 528 -1.14 -19.85 -1.68
CA ALA A 528 -2.33 -19.04 -1.52
C ALA A 528 -3.52 -19.91 -1.03
N PRO A 529 -4.33 -19.42 -0.09
CA PRO A 529 -5.51 -20.16 0.37
C PRO A 529 -6.40 -20.57 -0.81
N LYS A 530 -6.98 -21.78 -0.77
CA LYS A 530 -7.88 -22.30 -1.83
C LYS A 530 -9.02 -21.33 -2.17
N ALA A 531 -9.51 -20.58 -1.17
CA ALA A 531 -10.53 -19.55 -1.39
C ALA A 531 -10.01 -18.40 -2.28
N LEU A 532 -8.79 -17.92 -2.05
CA LEU A 532 -8.16 -16.84 -2.82
C LEU A 532 -7.89 -17.28 -4.27
N GLN A 533 -7.47 -18.54 -4.47
CA GLN A 533 -7.32 -19.12 -5.81
C GLN A 533 -8.65 -19.17 -6.58
N ARG A 534 -9.76 -19.49 -5.89
CA ARG A 534 -11.11 -19.47 -6.50
C ARG A 534 -11.53 -18.05 -6.91
N TYR A 535 -11.31 -17.05 -6.06
CA TYR A 535 -11.58 -15.65 -6.40
C TYR A 535 -10.74 -15.19 -7.59
N SER A 536 -9.45 -15.57 -7.63
CA SER A 536 -8.55 -15.23 -8.73
C SER A 536 -9.06 -15.80 -10.06
N ALA A 537 -9.31 -17.11 -10.10
CA ALA A 537 -9.80 -17.78 -11.29
C ALA A 537 -11.17 -17.23 -11.75
N SER A 538 -12.11 -17.04 -10.81
CA SER A 538 -13.45 -16.56 -11.15
C SER A 538 -13.44 -15.11 -11.64
N SER A 539 -12.72 -14.21 -10.97
CA SER A 539 -12.66 -12.80 -11.35
C SER A 539 -11.90 -12.60 -12.67
N ARG A 540 -10.86 -13.40 -12.94
CA ARG A 540 -10.15 -13.42 -14.22
C ARG A 540 -11.05 -13.85 -15.37
N ASN A 541 -11.82 -14.93 -15.19
CA ASN A 541 -12.75 -15.39 -16.21
C ASN A 541 -13.81 -14.31 -16.50
N ARG A 542 -14.42 -13.72 -15.46
CA ARG A 542 -15.38 -12.61 -15.61
C ARG A 542 -14.76 -11.40 -16.30
N TYR A 543 -13.51 -11.06 -15.97
CA TYR A 543 -12.79 -9.97 -16.63
C TYR A 543 -12.70 -10.20 -18.14
N PHE A 544 -12.27 -11.39 -18.57
CA PHE A 544 -12.21 -11.74 -19.98
C PHE A 544 -13.60 -11.72 -20.63
N GLU A 545 -14.65 -12.21 -19.97
CA GLU A 545 -16.02 -12.15 -20.48
C GLU A 545 -16.54 -10.70 -20.66
N ILE A 546 -16.24 -9.81 -19.71
CA ILE A 546 -16.68 -8.40 -19.75
C ILE A 546 -15.95 -7.65 -20.86
N VAL A 547 -14.63 -7.83 -20.91
CA VAL A 547 -13.77 -7.04 -21.79
C VAL A 547 -13.73 -7.63 -23.19
N CYS A 548 -13.83 -8.95 -23.36
CA CYS A 548 -13.83 -9.65 -24.65
C CYS A 548 -15.10 -10.52 -24.76
N PRO A 549 -16.25 -9.92 -25.10
CA PRO A 549 -17.55 -10.59 -25.03
C PRO A 549 -17.65 -11.81 -25.94
N VAL A 550 -18.31 -12.82 -25.41
CA VAL A 550 -18.76 -14.03 -26.13
C VAL A 550 -19.88 -13.70 -27.12
N PHE A 551 -20.74 -12.71 -26.81
CA PHE A 551 -21.91 -12.33 -27.60
C PHE A 551 -21.80 -10.94 -28.23
N SER A 552 -22.20 -10.80 -29.50
CA SER A 552 -22.27 -9.53 -30.24
C SER A 552 -23.57 -8.75 -30.03
N ASN A 553 -24.65 -9.42 -29.61
CA ASN A 553 -26.00 -8.84 -29.43
C ASN A 553 -26.21 -8.16 -28.07
N GLN A 554 -25.36 -8.44 -27.09
CA GLN A 554 -25.19 -7.56 -25.94
C GLN A 554 -24.48 -6.34 -26.51
N ILE A 555 -25.28 -5.32 -26.85
CA ILE A 555 -24.87 -4.00 -27.32
C ILE A 555 -23.52 -3.67 -26.70
N ILE A 556 -22.51 -3.32 -27.52
CA ILE A 556 -21.33 -2.60 -27.03
C ILE A 556 -21.85 -1.32 -26.41
N SER A 557 -22.14 -1.45 -25.12
CA SER A 557 -22.58 -0.39 -24.28
C SER A 557 -21.41 0.54 -24.14
N GLU A 558 -21.69 1.84 -24.22
CA GLU A 558 -20.72 2.88 -23.87
C GLU A 558 -19.98 2.53 -22.58
N ASP A 559 -20.65 1.85 -21.64
CA ASP A 559 -20.10 1.29 -20.40
C ASP A 559 -18.79 0.50 -20.60
N ARG A 560 -18.66 -0.33 -21.64
CA ARG A 560 -17.42 -1.09 -21.87
C ARG A 560 -16.28 -0.22 -22.35
N ILE A 561 -16.58 0.73 -23.22
CA ILE A 561 -15.60 1.72 -23.68
C ILE A 561 -15.16 2.60 -22.50
N LYS A 562 -16.13 3.04 -21.68
CA LYS A 562 -15.90 3.77 -20.42
C LYS A 562 -15.03 2.95 -19.47
N LEU A 563 -15.31 1.66 -19.31
CA LEU A 563 -14.55 0.74 -18.46
C LEU A 563 -13.08 0.62 -18.90
N ARG A 564 -12.82 0.37 -20.20
CA ARG A 564 -11.46 0.26 -20.74
C ARG A 564 -10.66 1.56 -20.58
N LYS A 565 -11.32 2.71 -20.59
CA LYS A 565 -10.71 4.04 -20.33
C LYS A 565 -10.36 4.27 -18.86
N THR A 566 -10.87 3.46 -17.92
CA THR A 566 -10.53 3.64 -16.51
C THR A 566 -9.06 3.29 -16.24
N LYS A 567 -8.42 4.05 -15.34
CA LYS A 567 -7.06 3.76 -14.88
C LYS A 567 -6.94 2.34 -14.32
N LEU A 568 -7.93 1.89 -13.56
CA LEU A 568 -7.97 0.56 -12.95
C LEU A 568 -7.94 -0.58 -14.00
N CYS A 569 -8.78 -0.50 -15.04
CA CYS A 569 -8.80 -1.52 -16.10
C CYS A 569 -7.46 -1.59 -16.83
N ARG A 570 -6.85 -0.44 -17.14
CA ARG A 570 -5.53 -0.39 -17.79
C ARG A 570 -4.43 -0.97 -16.92
N GLU A 571 -4.39 -0.63 -15.64
CA GLU A 571 -3.40 -1.19 -14.70
C GLU A 571 -3.54 -2.72 -14.57
N ILE A 572 -4.76 -3.23 -14.39
CA ILE A 572 -5.04 -4.67 -14.35
C ILE A 572 -4.59 -5.34 -15.66
N THR A 573 -4.88 -4.73 -16.81
CA THR A 573 -4.46 -5.28 -18.11
C THR A 573 -2.94 -5.42 -18.20
N LYS A 574 -2.19 -4.40 -17.76
CA LYS A 574 -0.72 -4.44 -17.71
C LYS A 574 -0.21 -5.54 -16.78
N GLU A 575 -0.80 -5.66 -15.60
CA GLU A 575 -0.39 -6.67 -14.61
C GLU A 575 -0.68 -8.10 -15.10
N LEU A 576 -1.82 -8.33 -15.75
CA LEU A 576 -2.13 -9.63 -16.37
C LEU A 576 -1.16 -9.98 -17.50
N ILE A 577 -0.79 -9.02 -18.35
CA ILE A 577 0.24 -9.21 -19.38
C ILE A 577 1.57 -9.61 -18.72
N MET A 578 2.00 -8.89 -17.68
CA MET A 578 3.22 -9.21 -16.93
C MET A 578 3.18 -10.58 -16.27
N GLU A 579 2.04 -10.97 -15.68
CA GLU A 579 1.84 -12.30 -15.08
C GLU A 579 2.02 -13.39 -16.13
N ILE A 580 1.38 -13.25 -17.30
CA ILE A 580 1.50 -14.23 -18.38
C ILE A 580 2.96 -14.37 -18.84
N ILE A 581 3.65 -13.25 -19.03
CA ILE A 581 5.06 -13.25 -19.50
C ILE A 581 6.01 -13.80 -18.43
N SER A 582 5.78 -13.52 -17.15
CA SER A 582 6.69 -13.92 -16.07
C SER A 582 6.46 -15.34 -15.55
N SER A 583 5.27 -15.90 -15.73
CA SER A 583 4.88 -17.19 -15.16
C SER A 583 5.46 -18.41 -15.87
N GLU A 584 5.76 -18.31 -17.17
CA GLU A 584 6.16 -19.46 -17.98
C GLU A 584 7.45 -19.18 -18.74
N ARG A 585 8.51 -19.98 -18.50
CA ARG A 585 9.79 -19.85 -19.22
C ARG A 585 9.60 -19.93 -20.73
N LYS A 586 8.71 -20.82 -21.19
CA LYS A 586 8.33 -20.97 -22.60
C LYS A 586 6.84 -20.70 -22.76
N LEU A 587 6.50 -19.59 -23.41
CA LEU A 587 5.13 -19.19 -23.65
C LEU A 587 4.43 -20.12 -24.66
N PRO A 588 3.38 -20.86 -24.26
CA PRO A 588 2.61 -21.66 -25.17
C PRO A 588 1.72 -20.75 -26.04
N LEU A 589 1.33 -21.25 -27.21
CA LEU A 589 0.67 -20.46 -28.24
C LEU A 589 -0.63 -19.79 -27.75
N GLY A 590 -1.42 -20.47 -26.91
CA GLY A 590 -2.63 -19.89 -26.32
C GLY A 590 -2.36 -18.65 -25.48
N ARG A 591 -1.30 -18.66 -24.65
CA ARG A 591 -0.88 -17.51 -23.83
C ARG A 591 -0.38 -16.34 -24.67
N ILE A 592 0.30 -16.60 -25.79
CA ILE A 592 0.71 -15.55 -26.73
C ILE A 592 -0.52 -14.83 -27.28
N TRP A 593 -1.55 -15.59 -27.70
CA TRP A 593 -2.80 -14.99 -28.20
C TRP A 593 -3.58 -14.24 -27.12
N GLU A 594 -3.54 -14.69 -25.86
CA GLU A 594 -4.10 -13.92 -24.74
C GLU A 594 -3.39 -12.57 -24.56
N VAL A 595 -2.05 -12.52 -24.68
CA VAL A 595 -1.29 -11.26 -24.65
C VAL A 595 -1.71 -10.34 -25.80
N VAL A 596 -1.84 -10.86 -27.02
CA VAL A 596 -2.33 -10.09 -28.18
C VAL A 596 -3.74 -9.53 -27.94
N MET A 597 -4.62 -10.32 -27.34
CA MET A 597 -5.96 -9.89 -26.97
C MET A 597 -5.93 -8.77 -25.94
N LEU A 598 -5.10 -8.89 -24.89
CA LEU A 598 -4.94 -7.86 -23.86
C LEU A 598 -4.30 -6.57 -24.42
N ILE A 599 -3.44 -6.67 -25.44
CA ILE A 599 -2.93 -5.49 -26.18
C ILE A 599 -4.09 -4.76 -26.85
N PHE A 600 -5.00 -5.46 -27.54
CA PHE A 600 -6.20 -4.85 -28.11
C PHE A 600 -7.10 -4.22 -27.04
N VAL A 601 -7.21 -4.82 -25.86
CA VAL A 601 -7.97 -4.22 -24.75
C VAL A 601 -7.37 -2.90 -24.28
N HIS A 602 -6.03 -2.87 -24.15
CA HIS A 602 -5.32 -1.71 -23.64
C HIS A 602 -5.18 -0.59 -24.69
N GLY A 603 -5.11 -0.94 -25.97
CA GLY A 603 -4.96 -0.02 -27.10
C GLY A 603 -3.51 0.39 -27.38
N SER A 604 -2.83 1.00 -26.40
CA SER A 604 -1.41 1.40 -26.52
C SER A 604 -0.67 1.09 -25.22
N LEU A 605 0.23 0.10 -25.23
CA LEU A 605 1.03 -0.24 -24.06
C LEU A 605 2.24 0.70 -23.92
N PRO A 606 2.74 0.91 -22.68
CA PRO A 606 4.02 1.57 -22.46
C PRO A 606 5.17 0.87 -23.21
N VAL A 607 6.14 1.64 -23.68
CA VAL A 607 7.29 1.13 -24.45
C VAL A 607 8.06 0.09 -23.62
N GLU A 608 8.17 0.32 -22.32
CA GLU A 608 8.86 -0.58 -21.38
C GLU A 608 8.22 -1.96 -21.36
N LEU A 609 6.88 -2.03 -21.41
CA LEU A 609 6.15 -3.30 -21.36
C LEU A 609 6.29 -4.08 -22.68
N TYR A 610 6.26 -3.40 -23.82
CA TYR A 610 6.57 -4.03 -25.11
C TYR A 610 8.00 -4.58 -25.14
N GLN A 611 8.95 -3.84 -24.58
CA GLN A 611 10.34 -4.29 -24.49
C GLN A 611 10.47 -5.55 -23.62
N VAL A 612 9.69 -5.65 -22.54
CA VAL A 612 9.61 -6.89 -21.72
C VAL A 612 9.00 -8.05 -22.51
N ILE A 613 7.95 -7.81 -23.32
CA ILE A 613 7.36 -8.84 -24.19
C ILE A 613 8.39 -9.37 -25.20
N VAL A 614 9.05 -8.48 -25.92
CA VAL A 614 9.98 -8.83 -27.02
C VAL A 614 11.25 -9.50 -26.48
N ASN A 615 11.75 -9.07 -25.33
CA ASN A 615 12.98 -9.63 -24.73
C ASN A 615 12.77 -10.91 -23.92
N HIS A 616 11.57 -11.49 -23.91
CA HIS A 616 11.31 -12.72 -23.19
C HIS A 616 12.17 -13.87 -23.75
N CYS A 617 12.97 -14.51 -22.89
CA CYS A 617 14.12 -15.34 -23.29
C CYS A 617 13.81 -16.48 -24.27
N ASP A 618 12.61 -17.08 -24.22
CA ASP A 618 12.21 -18.18 -25.11
C ASP A 618 11.18 -17.78 -26.19
N LEU A 619 10.94 -16.48 -26.40
CA LEU A 619 10.07 -16.03 -27.47
C LEU A 619 10.77 -16.24 -28.82
N SER A 620 10.17 -16.99 -29.74
CA SER A 620 10.82 -17.25 -31.04
C SER A 620 11.04 -15.94 -31.83
N PRO A 621 12.10 -15.82 -32.66
CA PRO A 621 12.36 -14.62 -33.47
C PRO A 621 11.17 -14.16 -34.33
N HIS A 622 10.34 -15.11 -34.77
CA HIS A 622 9.11 -14.82 -35.48
C HIS A 622 8.10 -14.03 -34.63
N TRP A 623 7.89 -14.42 -33.37
CA TRP A 623 6.96 -13.74 -32.46
C TRP A 623 7.50 -12.39 -32.00
N MET A 624 8.81 -12.27 -31.80
CA MET A 624 9.47 -10.97 -31.56
C MET A 624 9.14 -9.99 -32.71
N SER A 625 9.41 -10.41 -33.94
CA SER A 625 9.10 -9.62 -35.14
C SER A 625 7.60 -9.32 -35.27
N PHE A 626 6.71 -10.25 -34.94
CA PHE A 626 5.27 -10.00 -34.92
C PHE A 626 4.90 -8.88 -33.94
N PHE A 627 5.38 -8.91 -32.69
CA PHE A 627 5.05 -7.89 -31.69
C PHE A 627 5.63 -6.51 -32.03
N GLU A 628 6.82 -6.45 -32.62
CA GLU A 628 7.42 -5.20 -33.11
C GLU A 628 6.55 -4.56 -34.20
N GLN A 629 6.16 -5.35 -35.20
CA GLN A 629 5.31 -4.88 -36.30
C GLN A 629 3.89 -4.54 -35.82
N PHE A 630 3.37 -5.29 -34.84
CA PHE A 630 2.06 -5.04 -34.26
C PHE A 630 2.03 -3.75 -33.44
N LYS A 631 3.06 -3.51 -32.62
CA LYS A 631 3.24 -2.25 -31.88
C LYS A 631 3.29 -1.06 -32.84
N ASP A 632 4.13 -1.17 -33.86
CA ASP A 632 4.32 -0.11 -34.84
C ASP A 632 3.01 0.21 -35.60
N CYS A 633 2.24 -0.80 -36.00
CA CYS A 633 0.93 -0.63 -36.61
C CYS A 633 -0.05 0.13 -35.69
N LEU A 634 -0.12 -0.24 -34.40
CA LEU A 634 -1.02 0.42 -33.43
C LEU A 634 -0.61 1.86 -33.10
N ASP A 635 0.69 2.15 -32.98
CA ASP A 635 1.19 3.47 -32.61
C ASP A 635 1.17 4.47 -33.78
N SER A 636 1.49 3.99 -34.98
CA SER A 636 1.58 4.82 -36.19
C SER A 636 0.25 4.95 -36.93
N GLY A 637 -0.63 3.94 -36.83
CA GLY A 637 -1.79 3.78 -37.72
C GLY A 637 -1.42 3.30 -39.12
N ILE A 638 -0.16 2.93 -39.36
CA ILE A 638 0.31 2.55 -40.70
C ILE A 638 0.28 1.03 -40.85
N VAL A 639 -0.51 0.53 -41.80
CA VAL A 639 -0.54 -0.88 -42.19
C VAL A 639 0.60 -1.14 -43.18
N ARG A 640 1.59 -1.92 -42.74
CA ARG A 640 2.76 -2.34 -43.53
C ARG A 640 2.62 -3.76 -44.07
N LEU A 641 3.25 -4.02 -45.20
CA LEU A 641 3.34 -5.37 -45.78
C LEU A 641 3.98 -6.35 -44.81
N SER A 642 5.03 -5.92 -44.11
CA SER A 642 5.71 -6.70 -43.06
C SER A 642 4.77 -7.14 -41.95
N PHE A 643 3.85 -6.28 -41.52
CA PHE A 643 2.85 -6.62 -40.50
C PHE A 643 1.86 -7.67 -41.01
N LEU A 644 1.32 -7.49 -42.23
CA LEU A 644 0.41 -8.46 -42.84
C LEU A 644 1.07 -9.84 -43.01
N LEU A 645 2.32 -9.86 -43.46
CA LEU A 645 3.12 -11.08 -43.59
C LEU A 645 3.28 -11.79 -42.24
N LYS A 646 3.66 -11.06 -41.19
CA LYS A 646 3.83 -11.64 -39.84
C LYS A 646 2.52 -12.14 -39.29
N MET A 647 1.42 -11.40 -39.43
CA MET A 647 0.09 -11.83 -39.05
C MET A 647 -0.30 -13.14 -39.75
N ARG A 648 -0.10 -13.22 -41.07
CA ARG A 648 -0.37 -14.42 -41.86
C ARG A 648 0.45 -15.62 -41.38
N GLU A 649 1.74 -15.44 -41.19
CA GLU A 649 2.64 -16.48 -40.67
C GLU A 649 2.22 -16.94 -39.25
N SER A 650 1.85 -16.02 -38.35
CA SER A 650 1.44 -16.32 -36.98
C SER A 650 0.11 -17.09 -36.93
N LEU A 651 -0.86 -16.68 -37.74
CA LEU A 651 -2.11 -17.43 -37.92
C LEU A 651 -1.82 -18.81 -38.55
N GLY A 652 -0.96 -18.88 -39.56
CA GLY A 652 -0.49 -20.13 -40.18
C GLY A 652 0.11 -21.13 -39.20
N LYS A 653 0.92 -20.67 -38.24
CA LYS A 653 1.48 -21.51 -37.16
C LYS A 653 0.44 -22.04 -36.19
N THR A 654 -0.69 -21.32 -36.07
CA THR A 654 -1.85 -21.75 -35.28
C THR A 654 -2.67 -22.82 -36.02
N CYS A 655 -2.52 -22.97 -37.35
CA CYS A 655 -3.24 -23.94 -38.17
C CYS A 655 -2.78 -25.41 -38.03
N GLN A 656 -1.76 -25.74 -37.24
CA GLN A 656 -1.23 -27.12 -37.26
C GLN A 656 -2.27 -28.14 -36.73
N PRO A 657 -2.49 -29.29 -37.41
CA PRO A 657 -3.71 -30.12 -37.24
C PRO A 657 -3.83 -30.90 -35.92
N ASN A 658 -2.99 -30.65 -34.91
CA ASN A 658 -3.06 -31.31 -33.61
C ASN A 658 -3.41 -30.32 -32.50
N TRP A 659 -4.57 -29.67 -32.65
CA TRP A 659 -5.28 -28.95 -31.59
C TRP A 659 -5.61 -29.84 -30.39
N SER A 660 -5.35 -31.16 -30.45
CA SER A 660 -5.48 -32.07 -29.32
C SER A 660 -4.21 -32.16 -28.45
N LYS A 661 -3.03 -31.76 -28.96
CA LYS A 661 -1.71 -31.95 -28.33
C LYS A 661 -1.04 -30.67 -27.79
N MET A 662 -1.64 -29.48 -27.98
CA MET A 662 -1.11 -28.23 -27.41
C MET A 662 -1.44 -28.12 -25.91
N SER A 663 -0.52 -27.52 -25.14
CA SER A 663 -0.57 -27.48 -23.66
C SER A 663 -1.40 -26.33 -23.07
N SER A 664 -1.79 -25.31 -23.88
CA SER A 664 -2.69 -24.23 -23.45
C SER A 664 -3.48 -23.69 -24.65
N TYR A 665 -4.79 -23.49 -24.48
CA TYR A 665 -5.69 -23.03 -25.55
C TYR A 665 -6.32 -21.69 -25.16
N ILE A 666 -6.42 -20.77 -26.12
CA ILE A 666 -7.38 -19.66 -26.05
C ILE A 666 -8.78 -20.22 -26.38
N SER A 667 -9.84 -19.68 -25.77
CA SER A 667 -11.20 -20.16 -26.07
C SER A 667 -11.58 -19.86 -27.54
N PRO A 668 -12.43 -20.70 -28.17
CA PRO A 668 -12.90 -20.46 -29.55
C PRO A 668 -13.52 -19.06 -29.73
N PHE A 669 -14.24 -18.57 -28.72
CA PHE A 669 -14.84 -17.22 -28.74
C PHE A 669 -13.79 -16.12 -28.72
N HIS A 670 -12.83 -16.19 -27.80
CA HIS A 670 -11.74 -15.21 -27.72
C HIS A 670 -10.88 -15.22 -29.00
N PHE A 671 -10.69 -16.40 -29.60
CA PHE A 671 -10.00 -16.49 -30.89
C PHE A 671 -10.82 -15.86 -32.02
N SER A 672 -12.12 -16.14 -32.11
CA SER A 672 -12.99 -15.51 -33.12
C SER A 672 -13.03 -13.98 -33.00
N TYR A 673 -12.94 -13.45 -31.78
CA TYR A 673 -12.77 -12.02 -31.52
C TYR A 673 -11.46 -11.50 -32.12
N LEU A 674 -10.33 -12.19 -31.92
CA LEU A 674 -9.05 -11.79 -32.52
C LEU A 674 -9.10 -11.78 -34.05
N LEU A 675 -9.75 -12.76 -34.68
CA LEU A 675 -9.88 -12.83 -36.14
C LEU A 675 -10.64 -11.61 -36.70
N GLU A 676 -11.73 -11.19 -36.02
CA GLU A 676 -12.49 -9.98 -36.38
C GLU A 676 -11.62 -8.70 -36.26
N ARG A 677 -10.80 -8.61 -35.21
CA ARG A 677 -9.86 -7.49 -34.99
C ARG A 677 -8.77 -7.43 -36.06
N PHE A 678 -8.25 -8.58 -36.45
CA PHE A 678 -7.25 -8.68 -37.50
C PHE A 678 -7.82 -8.33 -38.87
N LEU A 679 -9.04 -8.78 -39.18
CA LEU A 679 -9.72 -8.38 -40.42
C LEU A 679 -9.90 -6.85 -40.50
N TYR A 680 -10.30 -6.22 -39.40
CA TYR A 680 -10.40 -4.75 -39.32
C TYR A 680 -9.05 -4.10 -39.63
N LEU A 681 -7.98 -4.43 -38.89
CA LEU A 681 -6.66 -3.82 -39.10
C LEU A 681 -6.16 -4.04 -40.52
N ALA A 682 -6.27 -5.27 -41.02
CA ALA A 682 -5.77 -5.64 -42.34
C ALA A 682 -6.53 -4.97 -43.50
N SER A 683 -7.81 -4.64 -43.31
CA SER A 683 -8.65 -3.98 -44.34
C SER A 683 -8.66 -2.46 -44.24
N SER A 684 -8.34 -1.90 -43.07
CA SER A 684 -8.54 -0.48 -42.74
C SER A 684 -7.73 0.53 -43.55
N TRP A 685 -6.73 0.09 -44.30
CA TRP A 685 -5.96 0.96 -45.19
C TRP A 685 -6.60 1.14 -46.58
N LYS A 686 -7.63 0.35 -46.92
CA LYS A 686 -8.33 0.44 -48.21
C LYS A 686 -9.15 1.73 -48.29
N ASP A 687 -9.29 2.26 -49.50
CA ASP A 687 -10.16 3.41 -49.78
C ASP A 687 -11.64 3.16 -49.45
N ILE A 688 -12.05 1.89 -49.48
CA ILE A 688 -13.36 1.41 -49.04
C ILE A 688 -13.15 0.11 -48.26
N PHE A 689 -13.66 0.04 -47.04
CA PHE A 689 -13.68 -1.20 -46.28
C PHE A 689 -14.94 -1.34 -45.43
N PHE A 690 -15.22 -2.58 -45.05
CA PHE A 690 -16.45 -2.97 -44.37
C PHE A 690 -16.13 -3.55 -43.00
N THR A 691 -16.83 -3.08 -41.98
CA THR A 691 -16.66 -3.56 -40.62
C THR A 691 -17.97 -3.53 -39.85
N THR A 692 -17.96 -3.99 -38.61
CA THR A 692 -19.12 -3.95 -37.71
C THR A 692 -19.03 -2.71 -36.84
N LYS A 693 -20.19 -2.17 -36.41
CA LYS A 693 -20.23 -1.09 -35.40
C LYS A 693 -19.43 -1.47 -34.16
N SER A 694 -19.50 -2.73 -33.74
CA SER A 694 -18.72 -3.29 -32.64
C SER A 694 -17.22 -3.20 -32.82
N SER A 695 -16.75 -3.60 -34.01
CA SER A 695 -15.33 -3.63 -34.29
C SER A 695 -14.77 -2.21 -34.36
N LEU A 696 -15.49 -1.29 -34.98
CA LEU A 696 -15.09 0.12 -35.02
C LEU A 696 -15.08 0.78 -33.62
N LEU A 697 -16.17 0.65 -32.85
CA LEU A 697 -16.31 1.24 -31.50
C LEU A 697 -15.19 0.84 -30.54
N GLU A 698 -14.79 -0.42 -30.56
CA GLU A 698 -13.73 -0.91 -29.70
C GLU A 698 -12.33 -0.46 -30.13
N THR A 699 -12.12 -0.23 -31.43
CA THR A 699 -10.83 0.27 -31.95
C THR A 699 -10.64 1.75 -31.67
N ILE A 700 -11.71 2.56 -31.79
CA ILE A 700 -11.67 4.00 -31.46
C ILE A 700 -11.60 4.28 -29.96
N ALA A 701 -11.78 3.26 -29.12
CA ALA A 701 -11.63 3.39 -27.67
C ALA A 701 -10.18 3.69 -27.23
N TYR A 702 -9.19 3.55 -28.14
CA TYR A 702 -7.79 3.82 -27.85
C TYR A 702 -7.53 5.33 -27.74
N GLU A 703 -6.80 5.76 -26.71
CA GLU A 703 -6.56 7.20 -26.47
C GLU A 703 -5.84 7.89 -27.64
N ASN A 704 -4.92 7.18 -28.29
CA ASN A 704 -4.14 7.64 -29.43
C ASN A 704 -4.64 7.07 -30.77
N TRP A 705 -5.93 6.73 -30.87
CA TRP A 705 -6.49 6.19 -32.11
C TRP A 705 -6.23 7.15 -33.28
N LYS A 706 -5.82 6.58 -34.41
CA LYS A 706 -5.63 7.27 -35.69
C LYS A 706 -6.37 6.50 -36.78
N LEU A 707 -6.77 7.21 -37.83
CA LEU A 707 -7.25 6.55 -39.02
C LEU A 707 -6.08 5.78 -39.66
N ASN A 708 -6.33 4.52 -39.99
CA ASN A 708 -5.28 3.68 -40.54
C ASN A 708 -5.00 4.01 -42.00
N SER A 709 -3.74 4.02 -42.39
CA SER A 709 -3.30 4.28 -43.77
C SER A 709 -2.27 3.25 -44.21
N LYS A 710 -2.00 3.18 -45.51
CA LYS A 710 -0.94 2.33 -46.06
C LYS A 710 0.43 2.99 -45.90
N CYS A 711 1.48 2.18 -45.87
CA CYS A 711 2.85 2.69 -45.93
C CYS A 711 3.20 3.18 -47.34
N GLU A 712 3.77 4.38 -47.47
CA GLU A 712 4.14 4.97 -48.77
C GLU A 712 5.20 4.14 -49.53
N SER A 713 6.00 3.35 -48.81
CA SER A 713 7.04 2.49 -49.38
C SER A 713 6.49 1.21 -50.02
N ASP A 714 5.28 0.79 -49.66
CA ASP A 714 4.70 -0.48 -50.09
C ASP A 714 3.77 -0.25 -51.29
N THR A 715 3.86 -1.13 -52.30
CA THR A 715 2.97 -1.03 -53.47
C THR A 715 1.59 -1.58 -53.17
N ASP A 716 0.55 -0.93 -53.69
CA ASP A 716 -0.84 -1.39 -53.51
C ASP A 716 -1.04 -2.83 -53.97
N ALA A 717 -0.33 -3.26 -55.01
CA ALA A 717 -0.40 -4.62 -55.52
C ALA A 717 0.13 -5.64 -54.51
N SER A 718 1.23 -5.35 -53.80
CA SER A 718 1.81 -6.28 -52.82
C SER A 718 0.94 -6.37 -51.56
N LEU A 719 0.45 -5.23 -51.07
CA LEU A 719 -0.49 -5.18 -49.94
C LEU A 719 -1.79 -5.92 -50.26
N LYS A 720 -2.37 -5.72 -51.46
CA LYS A 720 -3.57 -6.46 -51.90
C LYS A 720 -3.32 -7.96 -51.99
N ALA A 721 -2.17 -8.39 -52.53
CA ALA A 721 -1.85 -9.81 -52.67
C ALA A 721 -1.68 -10.52 -51.30
N GLU A 722 -1.00 -9.86 -50.36
CA GLU A 722 -0.83 -10.40 -49.00
C GLU A 722 -2.13 -10.35 -48.20
N LEU A 723 -2.92 -9.29 -48.35
CA LEU A 723 -4.24 -9.21 -47.76
C LEU A 723 -5.17 -10.32 -48.27
N TYR A 724 -5.21 -10.55 -49.58
CA TYR A 724 -5.98 -11.65 -50.16
C TYR A 724 -5.53 -13.02 -49.62
N SER A 725 -4.22 -13.20 -49.40
CA SER A 725 -3.69 -14.41 -48.77
C SER A 725 -4.13 -14.58 -47.32
N LEU A 726 -4.21 -13.48 -46.57
CA LEU A 726 -4.71 -13.44 -45.19
C LEU A 726 -6.22 -13.73 -45.15
N GLU A 727 -7.00 -13.05 -45.99
CA GLU A 727 -8.46 -13.24 -46.16
C GLU A 727 -8.78 -14.72 -46.43
N ARG A 728 -8.03 -15.37 -47.33
CA ARG A 728 -8.14 -16.81 -47.60
C ARG A 728 -7.88 -17.68 -46.36
N ILE A 729 -6.89 -17.34 -45.53
CA ILE A 729 -6.61 -18.05 -44.28
C ILE A 729 -7.75 -17.86 -43.28
N LEU A 730 -8.32 -16.65 -43.15
CA LEU A 730 -9.45 -16.37 -42.26
C LEU A 730 -10.70 -17.17 -42.66
N VAL A 731 -11.01 -17.24 -43.96
CA VAL A 731 -12.11 -18.07 -44.49
C VAL A 731 -11.84 -19.55 -44.23
N TRP A 732 -10.63 -20.02 -44.51
CA TRP A 732 -10.25 -21.40 -44.27
C TRP A 732 -10.38 -21.80 -42.79
N PHE A 733 -9.95 -20.94 -41.87
CA PHE A 733 -10.09 -21.16 -40.43
C PHE A 733 -11.54 -21.24 -40.00
N SER A 734 -12.34 -20.26 -40.44
CA SER A 734 -13.76 -20.22 -40.12
C SER A 734 -14.45 -21.48 -40.65
N HIS A 735 -14.11 -21.90 -41.88
CA HIS A 735 -14.61 -23.13 -42.47
C HIS A 735 -14.20 -24.37 -41.67
N HIS A 736 -12.94 -24.45 -41.22
CA HIS A 736 -12.43 -25.57 -40.44
C HIS A 736 -13.15 -25.71 -39.09
N ILE A 737 -13.34 -24.60 -38.36
CA ILE A 737 -14.03 -24.59 -37.06
C ILE A 737 -15.52 -24.94 -37.23
N LEU A 738 -16.17 -24.40 -38.25
CA LEU A 738 -17.59 -24.66 -38.55
C LEU A 738 -17.84 -26.10 -39.01
N SER A 739 -16.97 -26.64 -39.86
CA SER A 739 -17.10 -28.02 -40.38
C SER A 739 -16.66 -29.09 -39.37
N GLY A 740 -15.85 -28.72 -38.38
CA GLY A 740 -15.24 -29.62 -37.40
C GLY A 740 -15.96 -29.65 -36.05
N LYS A 741 -17.29 -29.77 -36.02
CA LYS A 741 -18.11 -29.69 -34.79
C LYS A 741 -17.52 -30.49 -33.61
N LYS A 742 -17.12 -31.75 -33.84
CA LYS A 742 -16.51 -32.60 -32.80
C LYS A 742 -15.21 -31.99 -32.25
N GLY A 743 -14.31 -31.55 -33.12
CA GLY A 743 -13.05 -30.91 -32.72
C GLY A 743 -13.27 -29.57 -32.00
N THR A 744 -14.24 -28.77 -32.43
CA THR A 744 -14.59 -27.51 -31.77
C THR A 744 -15.20 -27.73 -30.39
N LEU A 745 -16.03 -28.78 -30.21
CA LEU A 745 -16.56 -29.15 -28.89
C LEU A 745 -15.48 -29.71 -27.95
N GLU A 746 -14.54 -30.52 -28.47
CA GLU A 746 -13.34 -30.95 -27.71
C GLU A 746 -12.47 -29.75 -27.31
N TRP A 747 -12.38 -28.71 -28.17
CA TRP A 747 -11.68 -27.47 -27.85
C TRP A 747 -12.38 -26.71 -26.71
N PHE A 748 -13.72 -26.63 -26.71
CA PHE A 748 -14.48 -26.10 -25.57
C PHE A 748 -14.24 -26.89 -24.29
N GLU A 749 -14.21 -28.21 -24.34
CA GLU A 749 -13.96 -29.06 -23.15
C GLU A 749 -12.62 -28.77 -22.48
N LYS A 750 -11.63 -28.32 -23.26
CA LYS A 750 -10.29 -27.96 -22.76
C LYS A 750 -10.15 -26.50 -22.32
N THR A 751 -11.05 -25.62 -22.74
CA THR A 751 -10.92 -24.16 -22.54
C THR A 751 -12.00 -23.58 -21.64
N ASP A 752 -13.25 -23.92 -21.93
CA ASP A 752 -14.42 -23.40 -21.25
C ASP A 752 -15.63 -24.32 -21.49
N ILE A 753 -15.85 -25.25 -20.57
CA ILE A 753 -16.96 -26.21 -20.61
C ILE A 753 -18.31 -25.48 -20.55
N ALA A 754 -18.39 -24.35 -19.84
CA ALA A 754 -19.63 -23.61 -19.69
C ALA A 754 -20.04 -22.89 -20.98
N ALA A 755 -19.06 -22.39 -21.75
CA ALA A 755 -19.29 -21.76 -23.05
C ALA A 755 -19.78 -22.73 -24.13
N LYS A 756 -19.59 -24.06 -23.96
CA LYS A 756 -20.09 -25.10 -24.87
C LYS A 756 -21.59 -24.97 -25.16
N LYS A 757 -22.38 -24.53 -24.18
CA LYS A 757 -23.84 -24.31 -24.32
C LYS A 757 -24.20 -23.19 -25.30
N HIS A 758 -23.25 -22.34 -25.64
CA HIS A 758 -23.40 -21.21 -26.55
C HIS A 758 -22.83 -21.48 -27.95
N TYR A 759 -22.58 -22.73 -28.32
CA TYR A 759 -21.99 -23.11 -29.61
C TYR A 759 -22.66 -22.44 -30.83
N CYS A 760 -23.99 -22.30 -30.83
CA CYS A 760 -24.73 -21.62 -31.89
C CYS A 760 -24.29 -20.17 -32.12
N PHE A 761 -23.92 -19.45 -31.07
CA PHE A 761 -23.43 -18.07 -31.18
C PHE A 761 -22.02 -18.00 -31.77
N LEU A 762 -21.16 -18.98 -31.49
CA LEU A 762 -19.87 -19.09 -32.15
C LEU A 762 -20.06 -19.31 -33.65
N VAL A 763 -20.99 -20.20 -34.03
CA VAL A 763 -21.35 -20.46 -35.43
C VAL A 763 -21.78 -19.17 -36.12
N LEU A 764 -22.76 -18.46 -35.54
CA LEU A 764 -23.24 -17.19 -36.08
C LEU A 764 -22.10 -16.17 -36.23
N ARG A 765 -21.23 -16.02 -35.22
CA ARG A 765 -20.11 -15.08 -35.25
C ARG A 765 -19.09 -15.40 -36.35
N LEU A 766 -18.75 -16.68 -36.54
CA LEU A 766 -17.85 -17.12 -37.60
C LEU A 766 -18.48 -16.94 -38.99
N CYS A 767 -19.78 -17.19 -39.14
CA CYS A 767 -20.49 -16.91 -40.38
C CYS A 767 -20.47 -15.42 -40.72
N ILE A 768 -20.73 -14.54 -39.74
CA ILE A 768 -20.59 -13.08 -39.90
C ILE A 768 -19.15 -12.70 -40.30
N LEU A 769 -18.14 -13.29 -39.67
CA LEU A 769 -16.74 -13.06 -40.03
C LEU A 769 -16.47 -13.43 -41.49
N VAL A 770 -16.94 -14.59 -41.96
CA VAL A 770 -16.80 -15.00 -43.37
C VAL A 770 -17.53 -14.04 -44.30
N CYS A 771 -18.75 -13.62 -43.96
CA CYS A 771 -19.49 -12.60 -44.72
C CYS A 771 -18.68 -11.30 -44.83
N LEU A 772 -18.09 -10.81 -43.74
CA LEU A 772 -17.24 -9.62 -43.74
C LEU A 772 -15.99 -9.81 -44.60
N VAL A 773 -15.36 -10.99 -44.58
CA VAL A 773 -14.23 -11.30 -45.46
C VAL A 773 -14.66 -11.27 -46.93
N CYS A 774 -15.76 -11.93 -47.30
CA CYS A 774 -16.29 -11.92 -48.68
C CYS A 774 -16.57 -10.51 -49.18
N VAL A 775 -17.17 -9.69 -48.32
CA VAL A 775 -17.53 -8.30 -48.63
C VAL A 775 -16.29 -7.40 -48.78
N ASN A 776 -15.24 -7.60 -47.96
CA ASN A 776 -13.99 -6.85 -48.08
C ASN A 776 -13.11 -7.32 -49.24
N ALA A 777 -13.12 -8.61 -49.57
CA ALA A 777 -12.32 -9.21 -50.63
C ALA A 777 -12.95 -9.05 -52.02
N GLY A 778 -14.28 -9.02 -52.10
CA GLY A 778 -15.01 -9.17 -53.37
C GLY A 778 -14.83 -10.57 -54.00
N ASP A 779 -14.52 -11.58 -53.17
CA ASP A 779 -14.27 -12.97 -53.57
C ASP A 779 -14.79 -13.93 -52.48
N HIS A 780 -14.49 -15.23 -52.60
CA HIS A 780 -14.74 -16.28 -51.62
C HIS A 780 -16.22 -16.59 -51.35
N PHE A 781 -17.15 -15.98 -52.11
CA PHE A 781 -18.58 -16.23 -51.96
C PHE A 781 -18.98 -17.69 -52.20
N GLY A 782 -18.29 -18.39 -53.10
CA GLY A 782 -18.48 -19.84 -53.30
C GLY A 782 -18.24 -20.64 -52.00
N LEU A 783 -17.19 -20.30 -51.25
CA LEU A 783 -16.86 -20.94 -49.97
C LEU A 783 -17.89 -20.60 -48.88
N LEU A 784 -18.43 -19.38 -48.88
CA LEU A 784 -19.54 -19.00 -48.01
C LEU A 784 -20.79 -19.84 -48.34
N CYS A 785 -21.11 -20.03 -49.62
CA CYS A 785 -22.24 -20.87 -50.03
C CYS A 785 -22.05 -22.33 -49.62
N ASP A 786 -20.85 -22.90 -49.80
CA ASP A 786 -20.53 -24.27 -49.41
C ASP A 786 -20.67 -24.49 -47.89
N LEU A 787 -20.36 -23.47 -47.09
CA LEU A 787 -20.54 -23.51 -45.64
C LEU A 787 -22.00 -23.56 -45.22
N LEU A 788 -22.86 -22.82 -45.92
CA LEU A 788 -24.28 -22.68 -45.59
C LEU A 788 -25.13 -23.86 -46.07
N VAL A 789 -24.61 -24.65 -47.02
CA VAL A 789 -25.26 -25.88 -47.51
C VAL A 789 -25.20 -27.01 -46.49
N LYS A 790 -24.22 -26.99 -45.57
CA LYS A 790 -24.08 -28.05 -44.58
C LYS A 790 -25.18 -27.95 -43.51
N ASP A 791 -26.01 -28.99 -43.43
CA ASP A 791 -27.12 -29.10 -42.48
C ASP A 791 -26.69 -28.86 -41.01
N ASP A 792 -25.45 -29.25 -40.65
CA ASP A 792 -24.88 -29.06 -39.31
C ASP A 792 -24.62 -27.60 -38.93
N VAL A 793 -24.46 -26.71 -39.92
CA VAL A 793 -24.19 -25.28 -39.73
C VAL A 793 -25.46 -24.47 -39.90
N SER A 794 -26.27 -24.79 -40.92
CA SER A 794 -27.53 -24.10 -41.22
C SER A 794 -28.54 -24.20 -40.07
N TYR A 795 -28.57 -25.32 -39.33
CA TYR A 795 -29.43 -25.49 -38.15
C TYR A 795 -29.22 -24.44 -37.04
N PHE A 796 -28.02 -23.87 -36.92
CA PHE A 796 -27.69 -22.92 -35.85
C PHE A 796 -27.82 -21.45 -36.27
N LEU A 797 -28.18 -21.18 -37.52
CA LEU A 797 -28.33 -19.83 -38.07
C LEU A 797 -29.81 -19.42 -38.03
N PRO A 798 -30.12 -18.13 -37.77
CA PRO A 798 -31.49 -17.62 -37.89
C PRO A 798 -32.08 -17.92 -39.28
N LEU A 799 -33.39 -18.20 -39.35
CA LEU A 799 -34.06 -18.58 -40.61
C LEU A 799 -33.89 -17.49 -41.67
N GLU A 800 -33.95 -16.23 -41.23
CA GLU A 800 -33.76 -15.03 -42.03
C GLU A 800 -32.35 -15.00 -42.63
N PHE A 801 -31.32 -15.47 -41.92
CA PHE A 801 -29.96 -15.56 -42.44
C PHE A 801 -29.89 -16.50 -43.66
N PHE A 802 -30.65 -17.60 -43.63
CA PHE A 802 -30.70 -18.57 -44.73
C PHE A 802 -31.51 -18.06 -45.92
N GLU A 803 -32.70 -17.49 -45.67
CA GLU A 803 -33.55 -16.93 -46.73
C GLU A 803 -32.82 -15.81 -47.48
N ILE A 804 -32.17 -14.92 -46.74
CA ILE A 804 -31.51 -13.74 -47.29
C ILE A 804 -30.22 -14.12 -48.07
N LEU A 805 -29.46 -15.15 -47.64
CA LEU A 805 -28.30 -15.65 -48.40
C LEU A 805 -28.68 -16.56 -49.57
N GLY A 806 -29.79 -17.30 -49.47
CA GLY A 806 -30.37 -18.06 -50.58
C GLY A 806 -30.76 -17.16 -51.75
N LEU A 807 -31.20 -15.93 -51.47
CA LEU A 807 -31.46 -14.90 -52.46
C LEU A 807 -30.18 -14.41 -53.17
N ALA A 808 -29.00 -14.52 -52.57
CA ALA A 808 -27.73 -14.13 -53.18
C ALA A 808 -27.14 -15.20 -54.13
N ARG A 809 -27.76 -16.38 -54.25
CA ARG A 809 -27.33 -17.40 -55.23
C ARG A 809 -27.71 -17.01 -56.67
N PRO A 810 -26.85 -17.31 -57.66
CA PRO A 810 -27.28 -17.34 -59.05
C PRO A 810 -28.33 -18.46 -59.26
N PRO A 811 -29.32 -18.27 -60.16
CA PRO A 811 -30.34 -19.28 -60.43
C PRO A 811 -29.71 -20.56 -61.00
N ASN A 812 -30.10 -21.71 -60.43
CA ASN A 812 -29.63 -23.03 -60.84
C ASN A 812 -30.25 -23.46 -62.18
N ASN A 813 -29.60 -23.16 -63.31
CA ASN A 813 -29.85 -23.85 -64.57
C ASN A 813 -28.62 -24.72 -64.94
N PRO A 814 -28.75 -26.06 -65.02
CA PRO A 814 -27.64 -26.97 -65.23
C PRO A 814 -27.27 -27.14 -66.71
N GLY A 815 -27.08 -26.03 -67.44
CA GLY A 815 -26.80 -26.08 -68.88
C GLY A 815 -26.17 -24.85 -69.53
N GLU A 816 -26.20 -23.68 -68.89
CA GLU A 816 -25.53 -22.49 -69.42
C GLU A 816 -24.17 -22.30 -68.78
N ARG A 817 -23.10 -22.17 -69.59
CA ARG A 817 -21.88 -21.49 -69.15
C ARG A 817 -22.23 -20.01 -68.95
N MET A 818 -22.83 -19.71 -67.81
CA MET A 818 -23.29 -18.38 -67.44
C MET A 818 -22.12 -17.57 -66.89
N SER A 819 -22.02 -16.31 -67.32
CA SER A 819 -21.08 -15.32 -66.79
C SER A 819 -21.20 -15.22 -65.26
N SER A 820 -20.11 -15.54 -64.56
CA SER A 820 -19.99 -15.60 -63.11
C SER A 820 -19.88 -14.22 -62.44
N GLU A 821 -20.72 -13.25 -62.79
CA GLU A 821 -20.82 -12.00 -62.03
C GLU A 821 -21.77 -12.22 -60.85
N ILE A 822 -21.20 -12.64 -59.72
CA ILE A 822 -21.88 -12.67 -58.44
C ILE A 822 -22.27 -11.22 -58.11
N ASP A 823 -23.57 -10.96 -57.87
CA ASP A 823 -24.03 -9.63 -57.49
C ASP A 823 -23.68 -9.33 -56.02
N TYR A 824 -22.43 -8.93 -55.81
CA TYR A 824 -21.94 -8.49 -54.51
C TYR A 824 -22.78 -7.34 -53.93
N LYS A 825 -23.49 -6.55 -54.76
CA LYS A 825 -24.41 -5.51 -54.27
C LYS A 825 -25.56 -6.10 -53.46
N ARG A 826 -26.04 -7.28 -53.86
CA ARG A 826 -27.03 -8.03 -53.09
C ARG A 826 -26.42 -8.50 -51.78
N LEU A 827 -25.22 -9.08 -51.81
CA LEU A 827 -24.52 -9.55 -50.59
C LEU A 827 -24.33 -8.43 -49.56
N TYR A 828 -23.99 -7.20 -49.96
CA TYR A 828 -23.83 -6.07 -49.02
C TYR A 828 -25.13 -5.73 -48.29
N LYS A 829 -26.28 -5.72 -49.01
CA LYS A 829 -27.60 -5.46 -48.42
C LYS A 829 -27.98 -6.55 -47.43
N VAL A 830 -27.81 -7.80 -47.85
CA VAL A 830 -28.04 -9.00 -47.03
C VAL A 830 -27.21 -8.97 -45.73
N CYS A 831 -25.92 -8.68 -45.85
CA CYS A 831 -25.04 -8.59 -44.68
C CYS A 831 -25.47 -7.46 -43.74
N ALA A 832 -25.89 -6.32 -44.27
CA ALA A 832 -26.33 -5.17 -43.47
C ALA A 832 -27.64 -5.45 -42.73
N GLU A 833 -28.63 -6.07 -43.39
CA GLU A 833 -29.92 -6.46 -42.80
C GLU A 833 -29.70 -7.41 -41.60
N VAL A 834 -28.91 -8.46 -41.79
CA VAL A 834 -28.57 -9.44 -40.75
C VAL A 834 -27.84 -8.77 -39.57
N LEU A 835 -26.83 -7.95 -39.87
CA LEU A 835 -26.03 -7.28 -38.84
C LEU A 835 -26.88 -6.29 -38.04
N LYS A 836 -27.82 -5.62 -38.68
CA LYS A 836 -28.80 -4.74 -38.03
C LYS A 836 -29.74 -5.52 -37.10
N MET A 837 -30.28 -6.67 -37.55
CA MET A 837 -31.13 -7.54 -36.70
C MET A 837 -30.40 -8.00 -35.43
N ASN A 838 -29.10 -8.27 -35.55
CA ASN A 838 -28.25 -8.66 -34.41
C ASN A 838 -27.83 -7.50 -33.49
N GLY A 839 -28.32 -6.27 -33.73
CA GLY A 839 -27.97 -5.10 -32.93
C GLY A 839 -26.54 -4.59 -33.15
N ASN A 840 -25.87 -5.03 -34.22
CA ASN A 840 -24.49 -4.69 -34.53
C ASN A 840 -24.34 -4.35 -36.03
N PRO A 841 -24.87 -3.18 -36.47
CA PRO A 841 -25.00 -2.85 -37.89
C PRO A 841 -23.67 -2.82 -38.63
N LEU A 842 -23.73 -3.08 -39.94
CA LEU A 842 -22.60 -2.94 -40.86
C LEU A 842 -22.18 -1.46 -40.94
N VAL A 843 -20.89 -1.19 -40.84
CA VAL A 843 -20.28 0.12 -41.04
C VAL A 843 -19.42 0.06 -42.30
N ILE A 844 -19.64 1.02 -43.19
CA ILE A 844 -18.94 1.17 -44.46
C ILE A 844 -18.11 2.44 -44.37
N MET A 845 -16.79 2.27 -44.34
CA MET A 845 -15.84 3.38 -44.33
C MET A 845 -15.33 3.60 -45.74
N TYR A 846 -15.34 4.85 -46.20
CA TYR A 846 -14.90 5.21 -47.56
C TYR A 846 -14.18 6.57 -47.59
N SER A 847 -13.26 6.79 -48.53
CA SER A 847 -12.58 8.08 -48.73
C SER A 847 -13.28 8.91 -49.79
N GLY A 848 -13.98 9.98 -49.41
CA GLY A 848 -14.50 11.03 -50.30
C GLY A 848 -15.09 10.53 -51.62
N LYS A 849 -14.34 10.71 -52.72
CA LYS A 849 -14.77 10.36 -54.10
C LYS A 849 -15.02 8.86 -54.33
N ASN A 850 -14.52 7.98 -53.46
CA ASN A 850 -14.66 6.53 -53.56
C ASN A 850 -15.96 6.02 -52.91
N ARG A 851 -16.97 6.87 -52.76
CA ARG A 851 -18.25 6.46 -52.19
C ARG A 851 -18.86 5.28 -52.98
N PRO A 852 -19.31 4.21 -52.31
CA PRO A 852 -20.01 3.13 -52.98
C PRO A 852 -21.30 3.61 -53.65
N THR A 853 -21.54 3.20 -54.90
CA THR A 853 -22.70 3.63 -55.70
C THR A 853 -23.99 2.87 -55.39
N PHE A 854 -23.93 1.81 -54.56
CA PHE A 854 -25.11 1.03 -54.18
C PHE A 854 -25.82 1.60 -52.95
N SER A 855 -27.15 1.44 -52.88
CA SER A 855 -27.93 1.78 -51.69
C SER A 855 -27.92 0.64 -50.68
N CYS A 856 -27.69 0.96 -49.41
CA CYS A 856 -27.75 -0.01 -48.30
C CYS A 856 -28.33 0.67 -47.04
N PRO A 857 -29.66 0.75 -46.89
CA PRO A 857 -30.31 1.56 -45.84
C PRO A 857 -30.03 1.06 -44.41
N ASP A 858 -29.62 -0.20 -44.26
CA ASP A 858 -29.33 -0.85 -42.99
C ASP A 858 -27.87 -0.78 -42.56
N ALA A 859 -26.99 -0.21 -43.40
CA ALA A 859 -25.60 0.07 -43.08
C ALA A 859 -25.40 1.54 -42.63
N ILE A 860 -24.33 1.78 -41.87
CA ILE A 860 -23.86 3.12 -41.49
C ILE A 860 -22.71 3.49 -42.44
N PHE A 861 -22.83 4.61 -43.14
CA PHE A 861 -21.81 5.14 -44.03
C PHE A 861 -21.00 6.22 -43.32
N ILE A 862 -19.67 6.12 -43.36
CA ILE A 862 -18.76 7.11 -42.75
C ILE A 862 -17.72 7.51 -43.79
N ASP A 863 -17.69 8.79 -44.12
CA ASP A 863 -16.66 9.38 -44.97
C ASP A 863 -15.40 9.65 -44.14
N MET A 864 -14.30 8.99 -44.51
CA MET A 864 -13.02 9.09 -43.85
C MET A 864 -12.37 10.48 -44.01
N GLU A 865 -12.66 11.20 -45.09
CA GLU A 865 -12.13 12.56 -45.33
C GLU A 865 -12.79 13.60 -44.43
N LEU A 866 -13.97 13.29 -43.87
CA LEU A 866 -14.73 14.17 -42.99
C LEU A 866 -14.48 13.91 -41.49
N ILE A 867 -13.62 12.96 -41.15
CA ILE A 867 -13.26 12.63 -39.77
C ILE A 867 -12.14 13.57 -39.32
N LEU A 868 -12.43 14.50 -38.41
CA LEU A 868 -11.44 15.42 -37.84
C LEU A 868 -10.88 14.89 -36.51
N CYS A 869 -11.69 14.15 -35.75
CA CYS A 869 -11.33 13.56 -34.48
C CYS A 869 -12.11 12.27 -34.19
N ARG A 870 -11.67 11.52 -33.19
CA ARG A 870 -12.35 10.26 -32.79
C ARG A 870 -13.77 10.50 -32.27
N GLU A 871 -14.03 11.66 -31.66
CA GLU A 871 -15.34 12.04 -31.13
C GLU A 871 -16.39 12.11 -32.24
N ASP A 872 -15.99 12.52 -33.46
CA ASP A 872 -16.87 12.55 -34.62
C ASP A 872 -17.45 11.17 -34.94
N ILE A 873 -16.63 10.12 -34.83
CA ILE A 873 -17.05 8.73 -35.08
C ILE A 873 -17.97 8.24 -33.96
N LEU A 874 -17.65 8.58 -32.70
CA LEU A 874 -18.48 8.19 -31.56
C LEU A 874 -19.88 8.80 -31.67
N ASP A 875 -19.98 10.07 -32.03
CA ASP A 875 -21.26 10.77 -32.21
C ASP A 875 -22.10 10.12 -33.33
N ILE A 876 -21.46 9.77 -34.46
CA ILE A 876 -22.11 9.06 -35.57
C ILE A 876 -22.64 7.69 -35.13
N LEU A 877 -21.82 6.90 -34.42
CA LEU A 877 -22.17 5.54 -34.03
C LEU A 877 -23.22 5.50 -32.91
N ASN A 878 -23.28 6.53 -32.06
CA ASN A 878 -24.21 6.59 -30.92
C ASN A 878 -25.60 7.16 -31.25
N LEU A 879 -25.84 7.61 -32.49
CA LEU A 879 -27.18 8.05 -32.90
C LEU A 879 -28.20 6.90 -32.78
N LYS A 880 -29.17 7.05 -31.86
CA LYS A 880 -30.46 6.39 -32.01
C LYS A 880 -31.13 7.04 -33.22
N ARG A 881 -31.31 6.27 -34.30
CA ARG A 881 -31.99 6.72 -35.52
C ARG A 881 -33.42 7.13 -35.12
N THR A 882 -33.62 8.39 -34.80
CA THR A 882 -34.94 8.96 -34.58
C THR A 882 -35.49 9.12 -35.99
N GLU A 883 -36.46 8.30 -36.35
CA GLU A 883 -37.11 8.37 -37.64
C GLU A 883 -37.63 9.79 -37.83
N PHE A 884 -37.14 10.46 -38.88
CA PHE A 884 -37.73 11.71 -39.36
C PHE A 884 -39.13 11.38 -39.86
N VAL A 885 -40.12 11.45 -38.97
CA VAL A 885 -41.52 11.52 -39.38
C VAL A 885 -41.72 12.91 -39.98
N GLN A 886 -42.07 12.96 -41.27
CA GLN A 886 -42.68 14.15 -41.88
C GLN A 886 -43.95 14.46 -41.09
N GLN A 887 -43.92 15.48 -40.24
CA GLN A 887 -45.13 16.11 -39.73
C GLN A 887 -45.55 17.19 -40.72
N ASP A 888 -46.24 16.77 -41.78
CA ASP A 888 -47.28 17.60 -42.37
C ASP A 888 -48.53 17.42 -41.50
N ALA A 889 -48.76 18.36 -40.58
CA ALA A 889 -50.07 18.72 -40.04
C ALA A 889 -49.92 19.90 -39.08
N GLU A 890 -50.31 21.10 -39.53
CA GLU A 890 -50.76 22.17 -38.64
C GLU A 890 -51.92 21.66 -37.79
N VAL A 891 -51.77 21.60 -36.45
CA VAL A 891 -52.87 21.81 -35.50
C VAL A 891 -52.30 22.36 -34.19
N ASP A 892 -52.90 23.47 -33.75
CA ASP A 892 -52.71 24.22 -32.51
C ASP A 892 -52.48 23.40 -31.23
N ILE A 893 -51.39 23.69 -30.50
CA ILE A 893 -51.34 23.60 -29.02
C ILE A 893 -50.44 24.72 -28.50
N GLU A 894 -51.00 25.93 -28.44
CA GLU A 894 -50.39 27.10 -27.81
C GLU A 894 -51.16 27.45 -26.53
N THR A 895 -51.26 26.55 -25.52
CA THR A 895 -51.85 26.93 -24.20
C THR A 895 -51.65 26.00 -22.99
N GLU A 896 -50.58 25.21 -22.86
CA GLU A 896 -50.45 24.36 -21.64
C GLU A 896 -49.05 24.13 -21.06
N ARG A 897 -48.07 24.99 -21.37
CA ARG A 897 -46.70 24.89 -20.82
C ARG A 897 -46.26 26.00 -19.87
N GLU A 898 -47.14 26.96 -19.55
CA GLU A 898 -46.80 28.12 -18.70
C GLU A 898 -47.27 28.02 -17.24
N ARG A 899 -47.70 26.85 -16.72
CA ARG A 899 -48.22 26.73 -15.34
C ARG A 899 -47.46 25.82 -14.37
N LEU A 900 -46.26 25.34 -14.70
CA LEU A 900 -45.51 24.41 -13.81
C LEU A 900 -44.09 24.86 -13.46
N ILE A 901 -43.74 26.14 -13.65
CA ILE A 901 -42.47 26.70 -13.18
C ILE A 901 -42.77 27.98 -12.40
N GLU A 902 -43.40 27.86 -11.24
CA GLU A 902 -43.44 28.97 -10.27
C GLU A 902 -43.35 28.54 -8.80
N ASP A 903 -43.41 27.24 -8.48
CA ASP A 903 -43.17 26.77 -7.11
C ASP A 903 -41.87 25.95 -7.02
N VAL A 904 -41.04 26.27 -6.02
CA VAL A 904 -39.77 25.63 -5.58
C VAL A 904 -38.48 26.44 -5.83
N VAL A 905 -38.54 27.78 -5.79
CA VAL A 905 -37.35 28.57 -5.41
C VAL A 905 -37.69 29.43 -4.21
N ASP A 906 -37.55 28.86 -3.02
CA ASP A 906 -37.18 29.63 -1.83
C ASP A 906 -36.46 28.75 -0.81
N ALA A 907 -35.40 29.34 -0.22
CA ALA A 907 -34.56 28.85 0.89
C ALA A 907 -33.53 27.74 0.55
N THR A 908 -32.20 27.87 0.70
CA THR A 908 -31.33 28.94 1.20
C THR A 908 -29.90 28.60 0.72
N ILE A 909 -29.21 29.54 0.07
CA ILE A 909 -27.75 29.52 -0.09
C ILE A 909 -27.20 30.42 1.01
N GLU A 910 -26.32 29.91 1.85
CA GLU A 910 -25.28 30.76 2.45
C GLU A 910 -24.01 29.95 2.78
N SER A 911 -22.88 30.59 2.47
CA SER A 911 -21.49 30.24 2.85
C SER A 911 -20.75 29.17 2.03
N ILE A 912 -20.14 29.58 0.92
CA ILE A 912 -18.77 29.12 0.58
C ILE A 912 -17.87 30.35 0.43
N GLY A 913 -16.95 30.47 1.38
CA GLY A 913 -15.79 31.34 1.30
C GLY A 913 -14.71 30.75 0.40
N ASN A 914 -14.11 31.65 -0.38
CA ASN A 914 -12.76 31.67 -0.93
C ASN A 914 -11.97 30.35 -0.98
N TYR A 915 -11.71 29.85 -2.19
CA TYR A 915 -10.46 29.18 -2.51
C TYR A 915 -9.88 29.64 -3.85
N SER A 916 -8.57 29.86 -3.76
CA SER A 916 -7.56 30.29 -4.72
C SER A 916 -7.42 29.38 -5.95
N GLN A 917 -7.20 30.00 -7.11
CA GLN A 917 -6.82 29.36 -8.37
C GLN A 917 -5.44 28.69 -8.28
N PRO A 918 -5.22 27.52 -8.92
CA PRO A 918 -3.89 27.04 -9.23
C PRO A 918 -3.37 27.71 -10.50
N SER A 919 -2.19 28.33 -10.38
CA SER A 919 -1.39 28.85 -11.47
C SER A 919 -0.85 27.72 -12.35
N SER A 920 -1.25 27.69 -13.62
CA SER A 920 -0.49 27.02 -14.69
C SER A 920 -0.26 28.02 -15.82
N SER A 921 1.00 28.32 -16.07
CA SER A 921 1.49 29.17 -17.14
C SER A 921 1.11 28.61 -18.52
N CYS A 922 0.29 29.33 -19.27
CA CYS A 922 0.13 29.15 -20.71
C CYS A 922 0.25 30.53 -21.38
N SER A 923 1.45 30.87 -21.82
CA SER A 923 1.80 32.18 -22.41
C SER A 923 1.39 32.32 -23.88
N GLU A 924 0.26 31.73 -24.29
CA GLU A 924 -0.28 31.85 -25.65
C GLU A 924 -1.71 32.44 -25.70
N GLU A 925 -2.38 32.64 -24.56
CA GLU A 925 -3.78 33.08 -24.50
C GLU A 925 -3.96 34.62 -24.55
N GLU A 926 -2.93 35.41 -24.29
CA GLU A 926 -3.05 36.88 -24.27
C GLU A 926 -3.02 37.53 -25.66
N GLN A 927 -2.56 36.82 -26.70
CA GLN A 927 -2.63 37.30 -28.08
C GLN A 927 -3.90 36.83 -28.82
N PHE A 928 -4.69 35.94 -28.20
CA PHE A 928 -5.89 35.35 -28.81
C PHE A 928 -7.16 36.21 -28.62
N ARG A 929 -7.19 37.12 -27.65
CA ARG A 929 -8.43 37.82 -27.25
C ARG A 929 -8.76 39.13 -27.99
N GLU A 930 -7.83 39.70 -28.76
CA GLU A 930 -8.12 40.91 -29.57
C GLU A 930 -8.61 40.63 -31.00
N ASN A 931 -8.52 39.39 -31.49
CA ASN A 931 -8.85 39.07 -32.89
C ASN A 931 -10.30 38.58 -33.13
N GLU A 932 -11.08 38.26 -32.08
CA GLU A 932 -12.41 37.64 -32.25
C GLU A 932 -13.50 38.60 -32.76
N CYS A 933 -13.37 39.92 -32.53
CA CYS A 933 -14.36 40.89 -33.02
C CYS A 933 -14.31 41.07 -34.56
N LYS A 934 -13.22 40.65 -35.23
CA LYS A 934 -13.11 40.72 -36.70
C LYS A 934 -13.74 39.51 -37.42
N HIS A 935 -13.95 38.38 -36.74
CA HIS A 935 -14.36 37.13 -37.39
C HIS A 935 -15.88 36.90 -37.52
N VAL A 936 -16.70 37.78 -36.93
CA VAL A 936 -18.17 37.76 -37.09
C VAL A 936 -18.59 38.30 -38.46
N ASN A 937 -17.87 39.29 -39.01
CA ASN A 937 -18.10 39.77 -40.37
C ASN A 937 -17.77 38.70 -41.44
N ASP A 938 -16.87 37.75 -41.13
CA ASP A 938 -16.55 36.61 -42.00
C ASP A 938 -17.68 35.55 -42.04
N LEU A 939 -18.56 35.47 -41.03
CA LEU A 939 -19.71 34.55 -41.03
C LEU A 939 -20.79 34.97 -42.03
N GLN A 940 -20.99 36.28 -42.18
CA GLN A 940 -21.89 36.84 -43.20
C GLN A 940 -21.34 36.61 -44.62
N GLY A 941 -20.04 36.79 -44.83
CA GLY A 941 -19.37 36.45 -46.08
C GLY A 941 -19.40 34.94 -46.40
N GLY A 942 -19.27 34.07 -45.40
CA GLY A 942 -19.37 32.62 -45.56
C GLY A 942 -20.80 32.13 -45.89
N TYR A 943 -21.82 32.75 -45.32
CA TYR A 943 -23.24 32.46 -45.62
C TYR A 943 -23.63 32.97 -47.01
N GLU A 944 -23.23 34.18 -47.39
CA GLU A 944 -23.46 34.75 -48.73
C GLU A 944 -22.75 33.94 -49.83
N VAL A 945 -21.57 33.36 -49.56
CA VAL A 945 -20.85 32.46 -50.49
C VAL A 945 -21.53 31.09 -50.64
N VAL A 946 -22.20 30.58 -49.60
CA VAL A 946 -22.98 29.33 -49.67
C VAL A 946 -24.32 29.56 -50.40
N VAL A 947 -24.99 30.70 -50.17
CA VAL A 947 -26.28 31.04 -50.79
C VAL A 947 -26.14 31.51 -52.24
N SER A 948 -25.13 32.32 -52.59
CA SER A 948 -24.91 32.78 -53.97
C SER A 948 -24.55 31.66 -54.97
N ARG A 949 -24.18 30.47 -54.47
CA ARG A 949 -23.93 29.28 -55.29
C ARG A 949 -25.16 28.39 -55.48
N VAL A 950 -26.28 28.67 -54.81
CA VAL A 950 -27.54 27.91 -54.92
C VAL A 950 -28.36 28.36 -56.14
N ASP A 951 -28.29 29.65 -56.51
CA ASP A 951 -29.01 30.19 -57.68
C ASP A 951 -28.36 29.83 -59.03
N GLY A 952 -27.22 29.12 -59.01
CA GLY A 952 -26.36 28.89 -60.17
C GLY A 952 -26.01 27.42 -60.44
N GLY A 953 -26.93 26.47 -60.32
CA GLY A 953 -26.84 25.13 -60.94
C GLY A 953 -25.57 24.29 -60.71
N HIS A 954 -24.78 24.56 -59.66
CA HIS A 954 -23.57 23.80 -59.32
C HIS A 954 -23.68 23.25 -57.89
N SER A 955 -23.08 22.08 -57.66
CA SER A 955 -23.19 21.32 -56.42
C SER A 955 -22.84 22.14 -55.17
N ILE A 956 -23.69 22.01 -54.14
CA ILE A 956 -23.48 22.63 -52.82
C ILE A 956 -22.25 22.01 -52.17
N ASN A 957 -21.28 22.86 -51.78
CA ASN A 957 -20.06 22.40 -51.12
C ASN A 957 -20.32 22.07 -49.64
N SER A 958 -20.59 20.80 -49.35
CA SER A 958 -20.80 20.27 -48.00
C SER A 958 -19.70 20.66 -47.01
N HIS A 959 -18.45 20.79 -47.46
CA HIS A 959 -17.32 21.19 -46.62
C HIS A 959 -17.41 22.66 -46.17
N ALA A 960 -17.90 23.54 -47.05
CA ALA A 960 -18.10 24.95 -46.71
C ALA A 960 -19.25 25.12 -45.70
N LEU A 961 -20.33 24.35 -45.86
CA LEU A 961 -21.43 24.34 -44.91
C LEU A 961 -20.99 23.77 -43.55
N MET A 962 -20.26 22.66 -43.53
CA MET A 962 -19.74 22.05 -42.31
C MET A 962 -18.77 23.00 -41.57
N TYR A 963 -17.86 23.65 -42.29
CA TYR A 963 -16.97 24.67 -41.73
C TYR A 963 -17.73 25.83 -41.07
N ASN A 964 -18.81 26.30 -41.72
CA ASN A 964 -19.64 27.38 -41.17
C ASN A 964 -20.42 26.93 -39.92
N VAL A 965 -20.92 25.68 -39.88
CA VAL A 965 -21.61 25.12 -38.71
C VAL A 965 -20.63 24.94 -37.54
N GLU A 966 -19.42 24.44 -37.79
CA GLU A 966 -18.37 24.30 -36.77
C GLU A 966 -17.94 25.65 -36.21
N LYS A 967 -17.79 26.65 -37.08
CA LYS A 967 -17.50 28.03 -36.66
C LYS A 967 -18.62 28.59 -35.78
N LEU A 968 -19.88 28.30 -36.09
CA LEU A 968 -21.03 28.73 -35.29
C LEU A 968 -21.05 28.08 -33.89
N ILE A 969 -20.72 26.78 -33.81
CA ILE A 969 -20.60 26.08 -32.52
C ILE A 969 -19.51 26.71 -31.65
N ARG A 970 -18.33 27.02 -32.23
CA ARG A 970 -17.23 27.67 -31.50
C ARG A 970 -17.63 29.03 -30.94
N VAL A 971 -18.37 29.83 -31.72
CA VAL A 971 -18.89 31.13 -31.28
C VAL A 971 -19.88 30.97 -30.12
N LEU A 972 -20.78 29.98 -30.17
CA LEU A 972 -21.74 29.71 -29.11
C LEU A 972 -21.08 29.17 -27.83
N ASP A 973 -20.08 28.29 -27.95
CA ASP A 973 -19.33 27.79 -26.78
C ASP A 973 -18.47 28.89 -26.13
N ALA A 974 -17.87 29.79 -26.91
CA ALA A 974 -17.15 30.96 -26.40
C ALA A 974 -18.11 31.94 -25.69
N ALA A 975 -19.31 32.17 -26.24
CA ALA A 975 -20.34 32.97 -25.60
C ALA A 975 -20.79 32.37 -24.25
N LYS A 976 -20.97 31.04 -24.19
CA LYS A 976 -21.33 30.30 -22.96
C LYS A 976 -20.26 30.43 -21.87
N TYR A 977 -18.99 30.29 -22.25
CA TYR A 977 -17.87 30.42 -21.30
C TYR A 977 -17.83 31.82 -20.66
N ASN A 978 -18.09 32.87 -21.46
CA ASN A 978 -18.11 34.25 -20.98
C ASN A 978 -19.34 34.58 -20.09
N LEU A 979 -20.46 33.87 -20.27
CA LEU A 979 -21.68 34.03 -19.46
C LEU A 979 -21.63 33.28 -18.12
N HIS A 980 -20.94 32.15 -18.04
CA HIS A 980 -20.69 31.46 -16.76
C HIS A 980 -19.90 32.32 -15.76
N ALA A 981 -19.22 33.38 -16.22
CA ALA A 981 -18.53 34.34 -15.38
C ALA A 981 -19.43 35.42 -14.76
N SER A 982 -20.67 35.62 -15.25
CA SER A 982 -21.62 36.61 -14.71
C SER A 982 -22.88 35.93 -14.18
N PHE A 983 -23.06 35.93 -12.86
CA PHE A 983 -24.20 35.28 -12.20
C PHE A 983 -25.45 36.18 -12.21
N ILE A 984 -26.38 36.00 -13.18
CA ILE A 984 -27.75 36.55 -13.13
C ILE A 984 -28.76 35.52 -13.67
N ALA A 985 -29.92 35.33 -13.01
CA ALA A 985 -30.94 34.32 -13.34
C ALA A 985 -31.59 34.46 -14.74
N LYS A 986 -31.53 35.62 -15.39
CA LYS A 986 -31.96 35.80 -16.79
C LYS A 986 -31.02 35.13 -17.80
N ASP A 987 -29.78 34.83 -17.39
CA ASP A 987 -28.76 34.22 -18.24
C ASP A 987 -28.90 32.69 -18.31
N CYS A 988 -29.61 32.05 -17.36
CA CYS A 988 -29.84 30.61 -17.37
C CYS A 988 -30.69 30.15 -18.57
N ARG A 989 -31.77 30.87 -18.92
CA ARG A 989 -32.57 30.52 -20.13
C ARG A 989 -31.73 30.65 -21.41
N PHE A 990 -30.85 31.65 -21.45
CA PHE A 990 -29.94 31.87 -22.58
C PHE A 990 -28.90 30.76 -22.69
N VAL A 991 -28.31 30.33 -21.57
CA VAL A 991 -27.39 29.18 -21.53
C VAL A 991 -28.12 27.92 -21.99
N THR A 992 -29.32 27.64 -21.48
CA THR A 992 -30.11 26.47 -21.91
C THR A 992 -30.48 26.52 -23.39
N GLU A 993 -30.89 27.69 -23.92
CA GLU A 993 -31.21 27.84 -25.35
C GLU A 993 -29.96 27.68 -26.23
N SER A 994 -28.80 28.19 -25.79
CA SER A 994 -27.52 27.99 -26.46
C SER A 994 -27.06 26.53 -26.43
N GLU A 995 -27.29 25.81 -25.33
CA GLU A 995 -27.01 24.38 -25.21
C GLU A 995 -27.88 23.54 -26.14
N ILE A 996 -29.17 23.88 -26.25
CA ILE A 996 -30.08 23.26 -27.22
C ILE A 996 -29.59 23.54 -28.64
N MET A 997 -29.23 24.78 -28.97
CA MET A 997 -28.71 25.13 -30.30
C MET A 997 -27.40 24.43 -30.62
N VAL A 998 -26.46 24.34 -29.68
CA VAL A 998 -25.22 23.57 -29.86
C VAL A 998 -25.53 22.09 -30.06
N GLY A 999 -26.50 21.54 -29.34
CA GLY A 999 -27.01 20.18 -29.54
C GLY A 999 -27.58 19.98 -30.95
N GLU A 1000 -28.43 20.89 -31.43
CA GLU A 1000 -29.02 20.84 -32.76
C GLU A 1000 -27.97 21.03 -33.88
N LEU A 1001 -26.99 21.92 -33.69
CA LEU A 1001 -25.90 22.14 -34.65
C LEU A 1001 -24.95 20.95 -34.71
N LYS A 1002 -24.66 20.30 -33.58
CA LYS A 1002 -23.91 19.04 -33.53
C LYS A 1002 -24.67 17.93 -34.26
N GLN A 1003 -25.98 17.81 -34.04
CA GLN A 1003 -26.82 16.88 -34.81
C GLN A 1003 -26.79 17.19 -36.31
N LEU A 1004 -26.75 18.47 -36.69
CA LEU A 1004 -26.68 18.90 -38.09
C LEU A 1004 -25.33 18.59 -38.73
N ILE A 1005 -24.21 18.78 -38.02
CA ILE A 1005 -22.87 18.32 -38.45
C ILE A 1005 -22.87 16.81 -38.63
N VAL A 1006 -23.41 16.07 -37.67
CA VAL A 1006 -23.46 14.60 -37.75
C VAL A 1006 -24.34 14.16 -38.91
N ALA A 1007 -25.49 14.81 -39.14
CA ALA A 1007 -26.35 14.54 -40.30
C ALA A 1007 -25.62 14.83 -41.62
N LEU A 1008 -24.85 15.91 -41.72
CA LEU A 1008 -24.00 16.24 -42.87
C LEU A 1008 -22.87 15.23 -43.09
N ARG A 1009 -22.36 14.60 -42.03
CA ARG A 1009 -21.30 13.57 -42.09
C ARG A 1009 -21.82 12.16 -42.40
N VAL A 1010 -23.05 11.83 -41.99
CA VAL A 1010 -23.69 10.50 -42.19
C VAL A 1010 -24.52 10.43 -43.48
N SER A 1011 -25.07 11.56 -43.92
CA SER A 1011 -26.01 11.62 -45.05
C SER A 1011 -25.39 12.40 -46.20
N CYS A 1012 -25.32 11.78 -47.38
CA CYS A 1012 -25.18 12.55 -48.62
C CYS A 1012 -26.59 12.95 -49.09
N PRO A 1013 -26.76 14.18 -49.60
CA PRO A 1013 -28.06 14.79 -49.80
C PRO A 1013 -28.82 14.14 -50.95
N ARG A 1014 -30.06 13.74 -50.71
CA ARG A 1014 -31.08 14.06 -51.70
C ARG A 1014 -31.27 15.58 -51.67
N GLU A 1015 -31.48 16.23 -52.81
CA GLU A 1015 -31.76 17.69 -52.85
C GLU A 1015 -32.84 18.08 -51.83
N GLU A 1016 -33.85 17.23 -51.65
CA GLU A 1016 -34.93 17.37 -50.66
C GLU A 1016 -34.44 17.40 -49.20
N ILE A 1017 -33.48 16.54 -48.82
CA ILE A 1017 -32.92 16.48 -47.47
C ILE A 1017 -31.96 17.65 -47.23
N LEU A 1018 -31.22 18.07 -48.27
CA LEU A 1018 -30.31 19.20 -48.17
C LEU A 1018 -31.07 20.52 -48.02
N LEU A 1019 -32.21 20.69 -48.73
CA LEU A 1019 -33.10 21.83 -48.56
C LEU A 1019 -33.67 21.89 -47.14
N SER A 1020 -34.04 20.75 -46.56
CA SER A 1020 -34.47 20.65 -45.16
C SER A 1020 -33.34 21.02 -44.19
N ILE A 1021 -32.13 20.48 -44.37
CA ILE A 1021 -30.94 20.80 -43.57
C ILE A 1021 -30.56 22.29 -43.71
N MET A 1022 -30.63 22.85 -44.91
CA MET A 1022 -30.33 24.27 -45.17
C MET A 1022 -31.38 25.20 -44.58
N SER A 1023 -32.68 24.83 -44.64
CA SER A 1023 -33.74 25.59 -43.97
C SER A 1023 -33.54 25.59 -42.45
N ARG A 1024 -33.17 24.45 -41.86
CA ARG A 1024 -32.91 24.32 -40.42
C ARG A 1024 -31.64 25.06 -40.01
N PHE A 1025 -30.58 24.99 -40.81
CA PHE A 1025 -29.38 25.81 -40.62
C PHE A 1025 -29.69 27.31 -40.73
N HIS A 1026 -30.54 27.72 -41.68
CA HIS A 1026 -30.98 29.11 -41.81
C HIS A 1026 -31.77 29.59 -40.58
N VAL A 1027 -32.65 28.75 -40.02
CA VAL A 1027 -33.38 29.04 -38.77
C VAL A 1027 -32.41 29.18 -37.59
N LEU A 1028 -31.46 28.26 -37.45
CA LEU A 1028 -30.44 28.30 -36.39
C LEU A 1028 -29.51 29.51 -36.54
N TYR A 1029 -29.12 29.84 -37.76
CA TYR A 1029 -28.33 31.04 -38.07
C TYR A 1029 -29.10 32.32 -37.72
N LYS A 1030 -30.38 32.43 -38.07
CA LYS A 1030 -31.23 33.57 -37.68
C LYS A 1030 -31.38 33.69 -36.16
N LYS A 1031 -31.56 32.57 -35.45
CA LYS A 1031 -31.56 32.56 -33.97
C LYS A 1031 -30.23 33.03 -33.39
N SER A 1032 -29.10 32.64 -33.99
CA SER A 1032 -27.77 33.08 -33.56
C SER A 1032 -27.54 34.59 -33.78
N GLN A 1033 -28.05 35.17 -34.88
CA GLN A 1033 -28.02 36.63 -35.11
C GLN A 1033 -28.91 37.40 -34.11
N ALA A 1034 -30.07 36.85 -33.75
CA ALA A 1034 -30.90 37.42 -32.70
C ALA A 1034 -30.19 37.39 -31.32
N MET A 1035 -29.43 36.33 -31.03
CA MET A 1035 -28.58 36.24 -29.84
C MET A 1035 -27.38 37.19 -29.89
N GLU A 1036 -26.78 37.43 -31.06
CA GLU A 1036 -25.66 38.37 -31.24
C GLU A 1036 -26.01 39.79 -30.77
N THR A 1037 -27.23 40.22 -31.04
CA THR A 1037 -27.74 41.53 -30.60
C THR A 1037 -27.78 41.64 -29.07
N ARG A 1038 -28.11 40.53 -28.38
CA ARG A 1038 -28.10 40.41 -26.91
C ARG A 1038 -26.68 40.29 -26.34
N LEU A 1039 -25.79 39.54 -26.99
CA LEU A 1039 -24.38 39.41 -26.61
C LEU A 1039 -23.63 40.75 -26.69
N ARG A 1040 -23.94 41.58 -27.69
CA ARG A 1040 -23.44 42.97 -27.78
C ARG A 1040 -24.02 43.88 -26.69
N GLN A 1041 -25.26 43.65 -26.26
CA GLN A 1041 -25.89 44.42 -25.18
C GLN A 1041 -25.35 44.06 -23.79
N LEU A 1042 -25.02 42.79 -23.53
CA LEU A 1042 -24.49 42.31 -22.25
C LEU A 1042 -23.00 42.65 -22.03
N SER A 1043 -22.24 42.84 -23.10
CA SER A 1043 -20.82 43.23 -23.03
C SER A 1043 -20.60 44.74 -22.87
N ALA A 1044 -21.57 45.58 -23.24
CA ALA A 1044 -21.46 47.05 -23.17
C ALA A 1044 -21.21 47.64 -21.76
N PRO A 1045 -21.82 47.14 -20.66
CA PRO A 1045 -21.56 47.66 -19.32
C PRO A 1045 -20.15 47.31 -18.82
N PHE A 1046 -19.64 46.13 -19.18
CA PHE A 1046 -18.33 45.63 -18.74
C PHE A 1046 -17.18 46.46 -19.33
N PHE A 1047 -17.30 46.88 -20.59
CA PHE A 1047 -16.35 47.80 -21.24
C PHE A 1047 -16.43 49.23 -20.68
N SER A 1048 -17.60 49.68 -20.20
CA SER A 1048 -17.73 50.98 -19.53
C SER A 1048 -17.04 51.02 -18.16
N MET A 1049 -16.99 49.88 -17.46
CA MET A 1049 -16.36 49.73 -16.15
C MET A 1049 -14.83 49.67 -16.24
N LEU A 1050 -14.28 49.12 -17.34
CA LEU A 1050 -12.84 49.13 -17.64
C LEU A 1050 -12.32 50.51 -18.08
N MET A 1051 -13.20 51.42 -18.51
CA MET A 1051 -12.85 52.74 -19.07
C MET A 1051 -13.14 53.90 -18.11
N ALA A 1052 -13.50 53.65 -16.84
CA ALA A 1052 -13.74 54.69 -15.85
C ALA A 1052 -12.40 55.17 -15.21
N PRO A 1053 -12.09 56.48 -15.24
CA PRO A 1053 -10.84 57.00 -14.70
C PRO A 1053 -10.93 57.30 -13.20
N GLY A 1054 -10.06 56.67 -12.38
CA GLY A 1054 -9.77 57.19 -11.04
C GLY A 1054 -9.37 56.16 -9.97
N PHE A 1055 -8.11 55.72 -9.94
CA PHE A 1055 -7.29 55.72 -8.72
C PHE A 1055 -5.81 55.83 -9.13
N THR A 1056 -5.22 56.95 -8.75
CA THR A 1056 -3.92 57.47 -9.17
C THR A 1056 -2.74 56.95 -8.35
N GLY A 1057 -1.58 56.85 -9.02
CA GLY A 1057 -0.23 57.00 -8.45
C GLY A 1057 0.44 55.68 -8.07
N SER A 1058 1.59 55.29 -8.61
CA SER A 1058 2.76 56.11 -8.90
C SER A 1058 3.44 55.80 -10.24
N SER A 1059 3.73 56.88 -10.97
CA SER A 1059 4.84 57.08 -11.90
C SER A 1059 6.16 56.45 -11.40
N GLN A 1060 7.11 56.00 -12.21
CA GLN A 1060 7.70 56.59 -13.43
C GLN A 1060 8.16 55.42 -14.33
N ALA A 1061 7.88 55.42 -15.62
CA ALA A 1061 8.65 56.09 -16.68
C ALA A 1061 10.16 55.71 -16.58
N SER A 1062 10.82 55.21 -17.62
CA SER A 1062 10.75 55.72 -18.98
C SER A 1062 11.61 54.87 -19.94
N VAL A 1063 11.06 54.70 -21.16
CA VAL A 1063 11.73 54.93 -22.46
C VAL A 1063 12.66 53.80 -22.96
N SER A 1064 12.18 52.98 -23.91
CA SER A 1064 12.19 53.15 -25.37
C SER A 1064 13.53 52.73 -25.99
N SER A 1065 13.59 51.68 -26.82
CA SER A 1065 13.13 51.55 -28.21
C SER A 1065 14.23 51.82 -29.24
N LYS A 1066 14.23 50.97 -30.28
CA LYS A 1066 14.92 51.10 -31.59
C LYS A 1066 16.43 50.77 -31.57
N SER A 1067 17.04 50.16 -32.58
CA SER A 1067 16.59 49.58 -33.85
C SER A 1067 17.80 48.97 -34.58
N ARG A 1068 17.52 48.06 -35.54
CA ARG A 1068 18.21 47.88 -36.84
C ARG A 1068 19.64 47.32 -36.93
N LYS A 1069 19.69 46.25 -37.73
CA LYS A 1069 20.57 45.97 -38.90
C LYS A 1069 22.05 45.58 -38.69
N LYS A 1070 22.31 44.38 -39.22
CA LYS A 1070 23.37 43.96 -40.16
C LYS A 1070 24.85 43.89 -39.71
N GLU A 1071 25.44 42.80 -40.21
CA GLU A 1071 26.80 42.63 -40.75
C GLU A 1071 27.91 41.99 -39.90
N LYS A 1072 28.21 40.74 -40.29
CA LYS A 1072 29.52 40.18 -40.66
C LYS A 1072 30.78 40.82 -40.04
N SER A 1073 31.55 40.01 -39.33
CA SER A 1073 32.95 39.60 -39.61
C SER A 1073 33.58 39.05 -38.30
N ARG A 1074 33.99 37.79 -38.25
CA ARG A 1074 35.29 37.18 -38.62
C ARG A 1074 36.47 37.54 -37.67
N SER A 1075 37.06 36.47 -37.13
CA SER A 1075 38.45 36.33 -36.63
C SER A 1075 38.76 37.05 -35.31
N GLU A 1076 39.62 36.61 -34.41
CA GLU A 1076 40.43 35.39 -34.25
C GLU A 1076 41.02 35.45 -32.82
N LYS A 1077 41.41 34.28 -32.30
CA LYS A 1077 42.55 34.03 -31.40
C LYS A 1077 42.43 34.18 -29.87
N ASP A 1078 42.69 33.00 -29.27
CA ASP A 1078 43.74 32.73 -28.28
C ASP A 1078 43.49 33.05 -26.81
N LYS A 1079 43.24 32.01 -26.00
CA LYS A 1079 44.28 31.25 -25.28
C LYS A 1079 43.70 30.26 -24.26
N LYS A 1080 44.32 29.06 -24.24
CA LYS A 1080 44.76 28.25 -23.08
C LYS A 1080 43.91 28.28 -21.79
N GLY A 1081 43.52 27.19 -21.15
CA GLY A 1081 43.91 25.79 -21.28
C GLY A 1081 43.61 25.02 -19.98
N LYS A 1082 43.39 23.71 -20.14
CA LYS A 1082 43.68 22.57 -19.24
C LYS A 1082 43.46 22.68 -17.72
N GLY A 1083 42.67 21.71 -17.22
CA GLY A 1083 42.81 21.09 -15.88
C GLY A 1083 41.58 20.27 -15.51
N LYS A 1084 41.36 19.05 -16.03
CA LYS A 1084 41.74 17.71 -15.49
C LYS A 1084 41.21 17.34 -14.09
N ARG A 1085 40.43 16.24 -14.08
CA ARG A 1085 40.18 15.19 -13.05
C ARG A 1085 39.34 15.62 -11.83
N LYS A 1086 38.37 14.83 -11.35
CA LYS A 1086 38.13 13.37 -11.40
C LYS A 1086 36.78 13.02 -11.99
#